data_AF-A0A1U7IEB6-F1
#
_entry.id   AF-A0A1U7IEB6-F1
#
_cell.length_a   1.000
_cell.length_b   1.000
_cell.length_c   1.000
_cell.angle_alpha   90.00
_cell.angle_beta   90.00
_cell.angle_gamma   90.00
#
_symmetry.space_group_name_H-M   'P 1'
#
loop_
_entity.id
_entity.type
_entity.pdbx_description
1 polymer ?
#
loop_
_entity_poly.entity_id
_entity_poly.type
_entity_poly.pdbx_seq_one_letter_code
_entity_poly.pdbx_strand_id
1 'polypeptide(L)'
;MTTENKSYKDTVNLPKTNFDMRANAIKREPEIQKFWAENQIYERLSQNNPGDIFVLHDGPPYANGALHIGHALNKILKDIINRYQLLKGRKVRYVPGWDCHGLPIELKVLQQMKPEERKNLTPLELRQKAQDFALKTVDDQRSSFMRYGVWGDWENPYLTLNPEYEAAQIGVFGQMVLKGYIYRGLKPVHWSPSSKTALAEAELEYPEDDKGNPTHVSRSLYAAFPVVSVADDLKEALEPYLPDLGVAIWTTTPWTIPANMAVAVNPELLYAVVEVDKKGAKICKFKYLIVANELVERLSTTFGVKLTVRAVGVGKSFENCTYKHPLYDRISPIVIGGDYITTDSGTGLVHTAPGHGDEDFQVGKRYNLPAFSPVDADGNFTQEAGQFAGLNVLDKGNAAVVEALKKENVLLKEEPYRHKYPYDWRTKKPTIYRATEQWFASVAGFREAALKAISEVKWIPAQGENRITPMVAERSDWCISRQRSWGVPIPVFYDEETGEPLLTEETISHVQNIVAERGSDAWWELSVEELLPENFRNNGKKYRKGTDTMDVWFDSGSSWAAVAKQRQELHYPAEIYLEGSDQHRGWFQSSLLTSVANNGVAPYKTVLTHGFVLDEQNRKMSKSLGNVVDPNIVIEGGKNQKEEPPYGADVLRLWVSSVDYSTDVPLGKNLLKQMGDIRNKIRNTARFLLGNLHDFDPQKDAVPYEELPELDRYMLHRMTEVFGEVEAAFESFQFFRFFQTVQNFCVVDLSNFYLDVAKDRLYISAPDAFRRRSCQTVLAIALENLAKSIAPVLCHTAEDIWQFIPYSTPYKSVFEAGWVKVDERWKNPQLAAKWQQLRQLRQEVNKVMEQARSEKTIGSSLEAKVLLYVADEKLREQLVELNPEVVELLAENPVEPKIIDAEPYITPGAITTKKYPVLQELNVNFGEFVRNYNQPLITVGLILATIITLYIIGGTLGVINRIPLLEPFFTTVGVFYSLWYARSYLLFAKDRDKWLQEINTYKAEILGKTAEIIEQKLLPEASEPQAITLEVETIPQGAGIIKGVDELRYLFISSQVELLDSPATLEGLQYKLQTEKLGVGIVKADGHKCDRCWNYSINVGKSLSDPLLCERCIPALQGKF
;
A
#
# COMPACT_ATOMS: atom_id res chain seq x y z
N MET A 1 53.90 43.34 5.74
CA MET A 1 52.48 43.25 6.16
C MET A 1 52.20 41.80 6.50
N THR A 2 51.51 41.52 7.60
CA THR A 2 51.08 40.15 7.97
C THR A 2 49.74 39.85 7.32
N THR A 3 49.65 38.80 6.53
CA THR A 3 48.38 38.34 5.94
C THR A 3 47.46 37.80 7.02
N GLU A 4 46.23 38.32 7.09
CA GLU A 4 45.17 37.73 7.90
C GLU A 4 44.82 36.32 7.40
N ASN A 5 44.38 35.43 8.31
CA ASN A 5 43.93 34.09 7.96
C ASN A 5 42.59 34.14 7.20
N LYS A 6 42.65 34.32 5.88
CA LYS A 6 41.48 34.25 4.99
C LYS A 6 40.81 32.88 5.11
N SER A 7 39.53 32.88 5.49
CA SER A 7 38.70 31.67 5.46
C SER A 7 38.34 31.31 4.02
N TYR A 8 39.10 30.40 3.40
CA TYR A 8 38.80 29.94 2.03
C TYR A 8 37.42 29.28 1.90
N LYS A 9 36.83 28.80 3.00
CA LYS A 9 35.48 28.21 3.05
C LYS A 9 34.41 29.12 2.42
N ASP A 10 34.54 30.42 2.62
CA ASP A 10 33.54 31.41 2.18
C ASP A 10 33.73 31.81 0.70
N THR A 11 34.75 31.26 0.04
CA THR A 11 35.03 31.37 -1.42
C THR A 11 34.51 30.17 -2.22
N VAL A 12 33.73 29.29 -1.59
CA VAL A 12 33.25 28.01 -2.14
C VAL A 12 31.76 28.10 -2.44
N ASN A 13 31.35 27.62 -3.62
CA ASN A 13 29.96 27.67 -4.10
C ASN A 13 29.07 26.61 -3.42
N LEU A 14 28.88 26.74 -2.10
CA LEU A 14 28.10 25.82 -1.28
C LEU A 14 26.60 25.85 -1.60
N PRO A 15 25.85 24.74 -1.46
CA PRO A 15 24.43 24.69 -1.79
C PRO A 15 23.55 25.54 -0.87
N LYS A 16 22.68 26.38 -1.44
CA LYS A 16 21.76 27.27 -0.72
C LYS A 16 20.32 26.98 -1.17
N THR A 17 19.44 26.60 -0.26
CA THR A 17 18.00 26.50 -0.55
C THR A 17 17.20 26.59 0.75
N ASN A 18 16.03 27.21 0.67
CA ASN A 18 15.04 27.27 1.75
C ASN A 18 14.24 25.97 1.87
N PHE A 19 14.39 25.03 0.92
CA PHE A 19 13.72 23.74 0.94
C PHE A 19 14.20 22.92 2.15
N ASP A 20 13.27 22.51 3.00
CA ASP A 20 13.59 21.96 4.31
C ASP A 20 14.04 20.49 4.21
N MET A 21 15.02 20.06 5.02
CA MET A 21 15.57 18.69 4.97
C MET A 21 14.55 17.65 5.45
N ARG A 22 13.65 18.05 6.36
CA ARG A 22 12.51 17.24 6.81
C ARG A 22 11.26 17.64 6.03
N ALA A 23 10.37 16.69 5.77
CA ALA A 23 9.12 16.97 5.05
C ALA A 23 8.07 17.72 5.91
N ASN A 24 8.19 17.69 7.24
CA ASN A 24 7.27 18.36 8.19
C ASN A 24 5.78 18.13 7.86
N ALA A 25 5.44 16.89 7.49
CA ALA A 25 4.27 16.54 6.69
C ALA A 25 2.91 16.97 7.26
N ILE A 26 2.70 16.87 8.58
CA ILE A 26 1.49 17.38 9.28
C ILE A 26 1.14 18.80 8.85
N LYS A 27 2.16 19.67 8.73
CA LYS A 27 1.97 21.07 8.35
C LYS A 27 2.03 21.26 6.84
N ARG A 28 3.02 20.63 6.18
CA ARG A 28 3.34 20.93 4.78
C ARG A 28 2.38 20.28 3.77
N GLU A 29 1.85 19.10 4.05
CA GLU A 29 0.87 18.47 3.15
C GLU A 29 -0.46 19.26 3.10
N PRO A 30 -1.07 19.71 4.23
CA PRO A 30 -2.26 20.56 4.18
C PRO A 30 -2.04 21.94 3.56
N GLU A 31 -0.86 22.57 3.73
CA GLU A 31 -0.51 23.81 3.02
C GLU A 31 -0.55 23.61 1.49
N ILE A 32 -0.03 22.49 1.01
CA ILE A 32 -0.01 22.13 -0.41
C ILE A 32 -1.41 21.76 -0.92
N GLN A 33 -2.18 21.01 -0.15
CA GLN A 33 -3.58 20.70 -0.47
C GLN A 33 -4.43 21.97 -0.57
N LYS A 34 -4.22 22.94 0.33
CA LYS A 34 -4.86 24.25 0.30
C LYS A 34 -4.43 25.07 -0.93
N PHE A 35 -3.14 25.10 -1.26
CA PHE A 35 -2.63 25.75 -2.48
C PHE A 35 -3.27 25.18 -3.76
N TRP A 36 -3.42 23.86 -3.86
CA TRP A 36 -4.06 23.20 -5.01
C TRP A 36 -5.52 23.64 -5.17
N ALA A 37 -6.29 23.71 -4.08
CA ALA A 37 -7.67 24.17 -4.08
C ALA A 37 -7.78 25.68 -4.42
N GLU A 38 -6.95 26.53 -3.79
CA GLU A 38 -6.95 27.99 -4.03
C GLU A 38 -6.54 28.37 -5.45
N ASN A 39 -5.78 27.53 -6.15
CA ASN A 39 -5.42 27.73 -7.56
C ASN A 39 -6.22 26.85 -8.53
N GLN A 40 -7.23 26.13 -8.03
CA GLN A 40 -8.11 25.21 -8.77
C GLN A 40 -7.34 24.28 -9.73
N ILE A 41 -6.28 23.64 -9.22
CA ILE A 41 -5.31 22.89 -10.04
C ILE A 41 -5.96 21.64 -10.65
N TYR A 42 -6.71 20.88 -9.86
CA TYR A 42 -7.40 19.68 -10.35
C TYR A 42 -8.49 20.05 -11.36
N GLU A 43 -9.29 21.06 -11.04
CA GLU A 43 -10.48 21.47 -11.79
C GLU A 43 -10.06 22.03 -13.16
N ARG A 44 -9.07 22.92 -13.18
CA ARG A 44 -8.55 23.49 -14.43
C ARG A 44 -7.93 22.43 -15.33
N LEU A 45 -7.17 21.47 -14.79
CA LEU A 45 -6.55 20.42 -15.60
C LEU A 45 -7.57 19.35 -16.03
N SER A 46 -8.47 18.93 -15.15
CA SER A 46 -9.60 18.02 -15.45
C SER A 46 -10.48 18.53 -16.59
N GLN A 47 -10.74 19.85 -16.64
CA GLN A 47 -11.59 20.47 -17.66
C GLN A 47 -10.83 20.83 -18.96
N ASN A 48 -9.65 21.46 -18.84
CA ASN A 48 -9.01 22.17 -19.96
C ASN A 48 -7.80 21.43 -20.56
N ASN A 49 -7.42 20.26 -20.05
CA ASN A 49 -6.41 19.42 -20.69
C ASN A 49 -6.77 19.13 -22.16
N PRO A 50 -5.78 19.05 -23.08
CA PRO A 50 -6.07 19.02 -24.51
C PRO A 50 -6.58 17.68 -25.04
N GLY A 51 -6.28 16.57 -24.36
CA GLY A 51 -6.62 15.21 -24.78
C GLY A 51 -8.01 14.72 -24.35
N ASP A 52 -8.29 13.47 -24.70
CA ASP A 52 -9.59 12.83 -24.48
C ASP A 52 -9.97 12.71 -23.00
N ILE A 53 -11.27 12.53 -22.75
CA ILE A 53 -11.81 12.21 -21.43
C ILE A 53 -11.25 10.86 -20.96
N PHE A 54 -11.02 10.74 -19.65
CA PHE A 54 -10.68 9.49 -18.96
C PHE A 54 -11.58 9.32 -17.74
N VAL A 55 -12.38 8.26 -17.72
CA VAL A 55 -13.22 7.89 -16.58
C VAL A 55 -12.70 6.61 -15.94
N LEU A 56 -12.06 6.77 -14.77
CA LEU A 56 -12.06 5.73 -13.75
C LEU A 56 -13.37 5.87 -12.98
N HIS A 57 -14.26 4.89 -13.08
CA HIS A 57 -15.49 4.89 -12.30
C HIS A 57 -15.21 4.34 -10.90
N ASP A 58 -15.64 5.06 -9.88
CA ASP A 58 -15.37 4.74 -8.49
C ASP A 58 -16.39 3.74 -7.95
N GLY A 59 -15.93 2.58 -7.44
CA GLY A 59 -16.80 1.70 -6.66
C GLY A 59 -17.13 2.34 -5.31
N PRO A 60 -18.42 2.36 -4.92
CA PRO A 60 -18.87 3.17 -3.80
C PRO A 60 -18.55 2.49 -2.45
N PRO A 61 -17.63 3.00 -1.62
CA PRO A 61 -17.49 2.55 -0.24
C PRO A 61 -18.80 2.70 0.55
N TYR A 62 -19.09 1.72 1.40
CA TYR A 62 -20.23 1.81 2.32
C TYR A 62 -20.05 2.96 3.32
N ALA A 63 -21.05 3.84 3.39
CA ALA A 63 -21.13 4.96 4.34
C ALA A 63 -21.49 4.48 5.77
N ASN A 64 -20.75 3.49 6.31
CA ASN A 64 -21.07 2.84 7.58
C ASN A 64 -20.04 3.04 8.72
N GLY A 65 -18.83 3.55 8.47
CA GLY A 65 -17.90 3.92 9.54
C GLY A 65 -16.53 4.41 9.06
N ALA A 66 -15.60 4.58 10.02
CA ALA A 66 -14.24 5.04 9.72
C ALA A 66 -13.49 4.11 8.75
N LEU A 67 -12.65 4.73 7.91
CA LEU A 67 -11.82 4.04 6.92
C LEU A 67 -10.76 3.14 7.57
N HIS A 68 -10.18 2.26 6.76
CA HIS A 68 -9.08 1.36 7.14
C HIS A 68 -8.07 1.24 6.00
N ILE A 69 -6.91 0.67 6.27
CA ILE A 69 -5.80 0.61 5.31
C ILE A 69 -6.15 0.08 3.90
N GLY A 70 -7.05 -0.90 3.77
CA GLY A 70 -7.56 -1.35 2.45
C GLY A 70 -8.28 -0.26 1.63
N HIS A 71 -8.99 0.68 2.27
CA HIS A 71 -9.59 1.83 1.59
C HIS A 71 -8.52 2.83 1.13
N ALA A 72 -7.43 2.99 1.89
CA ALA A 72 -6.30 3.81 1.49
C ALA A 72 -5.56 3.20 0.29
N LEU A 73 -5.26 1.89 0.31
CA LEU A 73 -4.71 1.15 -0.83
C LEU A 73 -5.53 1.39 -2.10
N ASN A 74 -6.84 1.13 -2.02
CA ASN A 74 -7.79 1.32 -3.11
C ASN A 74 -7.76 2.74 -3.70
N LYS A 75 -8.05 3.76 -2.88
CA LYS A 75 -8.18 5.14 -3.35
C LYS A 75 -6.86 5.76 -3.79
N ILE A 76 -5.74 5.35 -3.21
CA ILE A 76 -4.42 5.80 -3.66
C ILE A 76 -4.08 5.17 -5.01
N LEU A 77 -4.37 3.88 -5.27
CA LEU A 77 -4.19 3.30 -6.60
C LEU A 77 -5.02 4.04 -7.67
N LYS A 78 -6.29 4.35 -7.37
CA LYS A 78 -7.16 5.18 -8.23
C LYS A 78 -6.54 6.55 -8.52
N ASP A 79 -6.07 7.24 -7.48
CA ASP A 79 -5.47 8.58 -7.60
C ASP A 79 -4.12 8.59 -8.34
N ILE A 80 -3.29 7.56 -8.16
CA ILE A 80 -2.03 7.37 -8.91
C ILE A 80 -2.33 7.27 -10.42
N ILE A 81 -3.33 6.48 -10.81
CA ILE A 81 -3.76 6.34 -12.21
C ILE A 81 -4.33 7.65 -12.74
N ASN A 82 -5.23 8.29 -11.98
CA ASN A 82 -5.85 9.56 -12.34
C ASN A 82 -4.80 10.68 -12.53
N ARG A 83 -3.85 10.83 -11.60
CA ARG A 83 -2.76 11.81 -11.72
C ARG A 83 -1.84 11.54 -12.90
N TYR A 84 -1.55 10.27 -13.20
CA TYR A 84 -0.77 9.90 -14.39
C TYR A 84 -1.48 10.31 -15.69
N GLN A 85 -2.75 9.94 -15.87
CA GLN A 85 -3.53 10.30 -17.07
C GLN A 85 -3.71 11.83 -17.20
N LEU A 86 -3.82 12.54 -16.08
CA LEU A 86 -3.90 14.01 -16.02
C LEU A 86 -2.58 14.67 -16.45
N LEU A 87 -1.42 14.16 -16.00
CA LEU A 87 -0.10 14.61 -16.45
C LEU A 87 0.16 14.28 -17.93
N LYS A 88 -0.39 13.16 -18.43
CA LYS A 88 -0.40 12.81 -19.86
C LYS A 88 -1.34 13.67 -20.70
N GLY A 89 -1.99 14.67 -20.10
CA GLY A 89 -2.78 15.69 -20.79
C GLY A 89 -4.22 15.29 -21.12
N ARG A 90 -4.80 14.30 -20.43
CA ARG A 90 -6.20 13.88 -20.59
C ARG A 90 -7.16 14.57 -19.62
N LYS A 91 -8.43 14.69 -20.00
CA LYS A 91 -9.51 15.24 -19.18
C LYS A 91 -10.00 14.17 -18.20
N VAL A 92 -9.26 14.01 -17.10
CA VAL A 92 -9.58 13.01 -16.07
C VAL A 92 -10.81 13.43 -15.29
N ARG A 93 -11.83 12.58 -15.30
CA ARG A 93 -13.12 12.78 -14.64
C ARG A 93 -13.33 11.68 -13.63
N TYR A 94 -13.08 11.99 -12.37
CA TYR A 94 -13.23 11.05 -11.26
C TYR A 94 -14.22 11.63 -10.25
N VAL A 95 -15.42 11.06 -10.27
CA VAL A 95 -16.51 11.36 -9.33
C VAL A 95 -16.48 10.28 -8.25
N PRO A 96 -16.09 10.60 -7.01
CA PRO A 96 -16.20 9.68 -5.89
C PRO A 96 -17.67 9.42 -5.53
N GLY A 97 -17.97 8.25 -4.98
CA GLY A 97 -19.31 7.97 -4.49
C GLY A 97 -19.37 7.08 -3.25
N TRP A 98 -20.59 6.84 -2.79
CA TRP A 98 -20.88 6.12 -1.55
C TRP A 98 -22.14 5.26 -1.63
N ASP A 99 -22.06 4.08 -1.01
CA ASP A 99 -23.23 3.23 -0.79
C ASP A 99 -23.81 3.57 0.58
N CYS A 100 -24.95 4.25 0.56
CA CYS A 100 -25.64 4.78 1.71
C CYS A 100 -26.77 3.85 2.21
N HIS A 101 -27.00 2.69 1.58
CA HIS A 101 -28.21 1.89 1.82
C HIS A 101 -28.02 0.59 2.62
N GLY A 102 -29.16 0.00 2.99
CA GLY A 102 -29.27 -1.37 3.52
C GLY A 102 -28.84 -1.61 4.97
N LEU A 103 -28.77 -2.91 5.28
CA LEU A 103 -28.61 -3.49 6.61
C LEU A 103 -27.38 -3.03 7.44
N PRO A 104 -26.18 -2.68 6.91
CA PRO A 104 -25.05 -2.33 7.78
C PRO A 104 -25.20 -0.96 8.43
N ILE A 105 -25.96 -0.05 7.79
CA ILE A 105 -26.30 1.26 8.32
C ILE A 105 -27.46 1.13 9.30
N GLU A 106 -28.53 0.42 8.94
CA GLU A 106 -29.64 0.11 9.85
C GLU A 106 -29.16 -0.54 11.16
N LEU A 107 -28.27 -1.53 11.09
CA LEU A 107 -27.72 -2.17 12.29
C LEU A 107 -26.94 -1.21 13.17
N LYS A 108 -26.20 -0.25 12.61
CA LYS A 108 -25.42 0.73 13.39
C LYS A 108 -26.30 1.80 14.02
N VAL A 109 -27.34 2.25 13.33
CA VAL A 109 -28.40 3.11 13.89
C VAL A 109 -29.09 2.39 15.05
N LEU A 110 -29.60 1.18 14.81
CA LEU A 110 -30.31 0.40 15.81
C LEU A 110 -29.42 0.08 17.02
N GLN A 111 -28.14 -0.26 16.83
CA GLN A 111 -27.19 -0.50 17.92
C GLN A 111 -27.00 0.72 18.84
N GLN A 112 -27.05 1.94 18.30
CA GLN A 112 -26.93 3.19 19.06
C GLN A 112 -28.22 3.58 19.82
N MET A 113 -29.39 3.13 19.37
CA MET A 113 -30.69 3.40 20.00
C MET A 113 -30.94 2.52 21.24
N LYS A 114 -31.71 3.03 22.20
CA LYS A 114 -32.14 2.27 23.40
C LYS A 114 -33.22 1.22 23.05
N PRO A 115 -33.36 0.12 23.80
CA PRO A 115 -34.31 -0.95 23.48
C PRO A 115 -35.78 -0.49 23.34
N GLU A 116 -36.24 0.45 24.16
CA GLU A 116 -37.61 0.98 24.09
C GLU A 116 -37.84 1.87 22.85
N GLU A 117 -36.82 2.64 22.44
CA GLU A 117 -36.85 3.46 21.23
C GLU A 117 -36.96 2.59 19.96
N ARG A 118 -36.42 1.35 20.00
CA ARG A 118 -36.51 0.39 18.89
C ARG A 118 -37.88 -0.26 18.73
N LYS A 119 -38.70 -0.35 19.79
CA LYS A 119 -40.02 -1.02 19.76
C LYS A 119 -41.08 -0.23 19.00
N ASN A 120 -40.97 1.09 19.05
CA ASN A 120 -41.99 2.01 18.51
C ASN A 120 -41.56 2.65 17.18
N LEU A 121 -40.40 2.26 16.63
CA LEU A 121 -39.78 2.92 15.49
C LEU A 121 -40.54 2.60 14.19
N THR A 122 -41.07 3.64 13.53
CA THR A 122 -41.71 3.51 12.22
C THR A 122 -40.67 3.37 11.09
N PRO A 123 -41.06 2.86 9.90
CA PRO A 123 -40.18 2.78 8.74
C PRO A 123 -39.57 4.15 8.37
N LEU A 124 -40.36 5.23 8.37
CA LEU A 124 -39.89 6.58 8.03
C LEU A 124 -38.86 7.10 9.05
N GLU A 125 -39.11 6.94 10.35
CA GLU A 125 -38.14 7.35 11.38
C GLU A 125 -36.84 6.53 11.33
N LEU A 126 -36.90 5.25 10.94
CA LEU A 126 -35.70 4.44 10.71
C LEU A 126 -34.93 4.93 9.49
N ARG A 127 -35.63 5.25 8.39
CA ARG A 127 -35.03 5.76 7.15
C ARG A 127 -34.36 7.12 7.37
N GLN A 128 -35.02 8.08 8.03
CA GLN A 128 -34.40 9.37 8.39
C GLN A 128 -33.12 9.18 9.22
N LYS A 129 -33.17 8.35 10.29
CA LYS A 129 -31.98 8.10 11.13
C LYS A 129 -30.84 7.40 10.37
N ALA A 130 -31.18 6.60 9.36
CA ALA A 130 -30.22 5.96 8.48
C ALA A 130 -29.60 6.95 7.48
N GLN A 131 -30.41 7.87 6.92
CA GLN A 131 -29.95 9.00 6.10
C GLN A 131 -28.98 9.90 6.88
N ASP A 132 -29.37 10.35 8.08
CA ASP A 132 -28.55 11.20 8.97
C ASP A 132 -27.19 10.56 9.27
N PHE A 133 -27.18 9.25 9.57
CA PHE A 133 -25.98 8.49 9.87
C PHE A 133 -25.10 8.26 8.63
N ALA A 134 -25.71 7.98 7.48
CA ALA A 134 -25.00 7.81 6.21
C ALA A 134 -24.31 9.12 5.79
N LEU A 135 -25.05 10.23 5.73
CA LEU A 135 -24.52 11.55 5.33
C LEU A 135 -23.36 12.00 6.22
N LYS A 136 -23.50 11.88 7.56
CA LYS A 136 -22.39 12.18 8.47
C LYS A 136 -21.17 11.29 8.19
N THR A 137 -21.38 10.01 7.91
CA THR A 137 -20.29 9.08 7.62
C THR A 137 -19.61 9.38 6.28
N VAL A 138 -20.37 9.86 5.28
CA VAL A 138 -19.83 10.39 4.02
C VAL A 138 -18.87 11.54 4.30
N ASP A 139 -19.22 12.50 5.17
CA ASP A 139 -18.34 13.62 5.53
C ASP A 139 -17.04 13.19 6.23
N ASP A 140 -17.14 12.29 7.21
CA ASP A 140 -15.98 11.74 7.93
C ASP A 140 -15.04 10.97 6.97
N GLN A 141 -15.59 10.20 6.04
CA GLN A 141 -14.83 9.46 5.03
C GLN A 141 -14.25 10.37 3.93
N ARG A 142 -15.02 11.34 3.42
CA ARG A 142 -14.62 12.36 2.43
C ARG A 142 -13.40 13.13 2.91
N SER A 143 -13.49 13.67 4.12
CA SER A 143 -12.40 14.40 4.79
C SER A 143 -11.13 13.55 4.89
N SER A 144 -11.28 12.26 5.22
CA SER A 144 -10.17 11.31 5.32
C SER A 144 -9.53 11.00 3.96
N PHE A 145 -10.33 10.78 2.90
CA PHE A 145 -9.80 10.55 1.55
C PHE A 145 -9.09 11.78 0.97
N MET A 146 -9.63 12.98 1.18
CA MET A 146 -8.96 14.24 0.82
C MET A 146 -7.61 14.36 1.53
N ARG A 147 -7.54 14.00 2.82
CA ARG A 147 -6.28 14.02 3.59
C ARG A 147 -5.21 13.05 3.06
N TYR A 148 -5.60 11.94 2.41
CA TYR A 148 -4.69 11.04 1.69
C TYR A 148 -4.10 11.65 0.40
N GLY A 149 -4.45 12.90 0.08
CA GLY A 149 -4.01 13.62 -1.11
C GLY A 149 -4.74 13.19 -2.39
N VAL A 150 -5.95 12.63 -2.27
CA VAL A 150 -6.74 12.16 -3.43
C VAL A 150 -7.50 13.33 -4.07
N TRP A 151 -7.33 13.53 -5.37
CA TRP A 151 -8.14 14.45 -6.16
C TRP A 151 -9.40 13.76 -6.70
N GLY A 152 -10.46 14.53 -6.93
CA GLY A 152 -11.78 14.05 -7.35
C GLY A 152 -12.83 15.14 -7.16
N ASP A 153 -14.03 14.93 -7.72
CA ASP A 153 -15.17 15.82 -7.50
C ASP A 153 -15.76 15.61 -6.10
N TRP A 154 -15.10 16.18 -5.10
CA TRP A 154 -15.53 16.11 -3.69
C TRP A 154 -16.71 17.05 -3.37
N GLU A 155 -17.09 17.93 -4.29
CA GLU A 155 -18.23 18.85 -4.14
C GLU A 155 -19.54 18.21 -4.62
N ASN A 156 -19.50 17.47 -5.73
CA ASN A 156 -20.66 16.82 -6.36
C ASN A 156 -20.53 15.28 -6.43
N PRO A 157 -20.21 14.58 -5.33
CA PRO A 157 -20.12 13.13 -5.32
C PRO A 157 -21.45 12.47 -5.66
N TYR A 158 -21.44 11.17 -5.95
CA TYR A 158 -22.68 10.40 -6.11
C TYR A 158 -23.00 9.59 -4.85
N LEU A 159 -24.26 9.60 -4.40
CA LEU A 159 -24.73 8.82 -3.25
C LEU A 159 -25.88 7.92 -3.71
N THR A 160 -25.95 6.67 -3.23
CA THR A 160 -27.07 5.77 -3.61
C THR A 160 -28.44 6.25 -3.11
N LEU A 161 -28.47 7.15 -2.12
CA LEU A 161 -29.68 7.79 -1.56
C LEU A 161 -30.15 9.06 -2.30
N ASN A 162 -29.48 9.46 -3.39
CA ASN A 162 -29.88 10.65 -4.14
C ASN A 162 -31.10 10.36 -5.02
N PRO A 163 -32.14 11.23 -5.08
CA PRO A 163 -33.34 11.02 -5.89
C PRO A 163 -33.06 10.66 -7.36
N GLU A 164 -32.08 11.33 -7.99
CA GLU A 164 -31.69 11.06 -9.38
C GLU A 164 -30.94 9.74 -9.57
N TYR A 165 -30.35 9.19 -8.51
CA TYR A 165 -29.72 7.87 -8.49
C TYR A 165 -30.78 6.78 -8.33
N GLU A 166 -31.68 6.93 -7.35
CA GLU A 166 -32.76 5.98 -7.07
C GLU A 166 -33.72 5.85 -8.27
N ALA A 167 -34.02 6.96 -8.94
CA ALA A 167 -34.81 6.95 -10.18
C ALA A 167 -34.07 6.25 -11.34
N ALA A 168 -32.75 6.40 -11.45
CA ALA A 168 -31.96 5.68 -12.47
C ALA A 168 -31.93 4.17 -12.18
N GLN A 169 -31.81 3.77 -10.91
CA GLN A 169 -31.90 2.38 -10.46
C GLN A 169 -33.26 1.76 -10.77
N ILE A 170 -34.36 2.47 -10.51
CA ILE A 170 -35.72 2.05 -10.89
C ILE A 170 -35.84 1.88 -12.41
N GLY A 171 -35.20 2.76 -13.21
CA GLY A 171 -35.11 2.61 -14.66
C GLY A 171 -34.40 1.31 -15.10
N VAL A 172 -33.25 1.00 -14.48
CA VAL A 172 -32.50 -0.25 -14.73
C VAL A 172 -33.33 -1.48 -14.38
N PHE A 173 -34.03 -1.45 -13.23
CA PHE A 173 -34.98 -2.49 -12.80
C PHE A 173 -36.13 -2.64 -13.81
N GLY A 174 -36.77 -1.55 -14.22
CA GLY A 174 -37.89 -1.56 -15.17
C GLY A 174 -37.52 -2.18 -16.51
N GLN A 175 -36.36 -1.81 -17.06
CA GLN A 175 -35.86 -2.40 -18.31
C GLN A 175 -35.54 -3.90 -18.18
N MET A 176 -35.21 -4.40 -16.98
CA MET A 176 -35.04 -5.84 -16.74
C MET A 176 -36.38 -6.57 -16.54
N VAL A 177 -37.40 -5.92 -15.96
CA VAL A 177 -38.78 -6.44 -15.92
C VAL A 177 -39.37 -6.56 -17.32
N LEU A 178 -39.29 -5.51 -18.14
CA LEU A 178 -39.87 -5.47 -19.49
C LEU A 178 -39.24 -6.49 -20.46
N LYS A 179 -37.99 -6.91 -20.20
CA LYS A 179 -37.32 -7.99 -20.93
C LYS A 179 -37.59 -9.39 -20.38
N GLY A 180 -38.42 -9.53 -19.35
CA GLY A 180 -38.74 -10.80 -18.70
C GLY A 180 -37.61 -11.39 -17.85
N TYR A 181 -36.58 -10.61 -17.51
CA TYR A 181 -35.46 -11.08 -16.69
C TYR A 181 -35.77 -11.01 -15.18
N ILE A 182 -36.72 -10.17 -14.75
CA ILE A 182 -37.14 -10.08 -13.34
C ILE A 182 -38.49 -10.76 -13.14
N TYR A 183 -38.58 -11.64 -12.15
CA TYR A 183 -39.80 -12.38 -11.82
C TYR A 183 -39.94 -12.61 -10.31
N ARG A 184 -41.16 -12.92 -9.87
CA ARG A 184 -41.48 -13.30 -8.49
C ARG A 184 -41.58 -14.82 -8.39
N GLY A 185 -41.06 -15.43 -7.33
CA GLY A 185 -41.14 -16.88 -7.15
C GLY A 185 -40.99 -17.32 -5.70
N LEU A 186 -41.57 -18.48 -5.38
CA LEU A 186 -41.36 -19.18 -4.12
C LEU A 186 -40.16 -20.13 -4.27
N LYS A 187 -39.05 -19.83 -3.59
CA LYS A 187 -37.83 -20.66 -3.59
C LYS A 187 -37.18 -20.69 -2.21
N PRO A 188 -36.43 -21.75 -1.84
CA PRO A 188 -35.54 -21.69 -0.68
C PRO A 188 -34.48 -20.61 -0.90
N VAL A 189 -34.37 -19.68 0.04
CA VAL A 189 -33.29 -18.69 0.09
C VAL A 189 -32.53 -18.82 1.41
N HIS A 190 -31.28 -18.35 1.43
CA HIS A 190 -30.59 -18.12 2.69
C HIS A 190 -31.35 -17.04 3.46
N TRP A 191 -31.85 -17.41 4.62
CA TRP A 191 -32.59 -16.56 5.55
C TRP A 191 -31.78 -16.36 6.82
N SER A 192 -31.70 -15.13 7.30
CA SER A 192 -31.16 -14.83 8.64
C SER A 192 -32.31 -14.58 9.61
N PRO A 193 -32.65 -15.52 10.51
CA PRO A 193 -33.62 -15.28 11.57
C PRO A 193 -33.23 -14.09 12.46
N SER A 194 -31.92 -13.82 12.56
CA SER A 194 -31.38 -12.71 13.36
C SER A 194 -31.54 -11.33 12.72
N SER A 195 -31.64 -11.26 11.39
CA SER A 195 -31.81 -10.03 10.61
C SER A 195 -33.19 -9.91 9.93
N LYS A 196 -34.03 -10.96 10.04
CA LYS A 196 -35.37 -11.12 9.44
C LYS A 196 -35.45 -10.82 7.94
N THR A 197 -34.43 -11.24 7.19
CA THR A 197 -34.34 -11.01 5.74
C THR A 197 -33.70 -12.19 5.03
N ALA A 198 -34.00 -12.34 3.75
CA ALA A 198 -33.16 -13.07 2.80
C ALA A 198 -31.76 -12.44 2.73
N LEU A 199 -30.75 -13.25 2.41
CA LEU A 199 -29.35 -12.89 2.17
C LEU A 199 -28.90 -13.47 0.83
N ALA A 200 -28.05 -12.75 0.09
CA ALA A 200 -27.31 -13.32 -1.05
C ALA A 200 -26.11 -14.15 -0.58
N GLU A 201 -25.54 -15.00 -1.44
CA GLU A 201 -24.32 -15.79 -1.13
C GLU A 201 -23.14 -14.88 -0.73
N ALA A 202 -23.01 -13.71 -1.36
CA ALA A 202 -22.02 -12.68 -1.02
C ALA A 202 -22.24 -12.02 0.36
N GLU A 203 -23.36 -12.31 1.03
CA GLU A 203 -23.69 -11.87 2.40
C GLU A 203 -23.53 -13.01 3.43
N LEU A 204 -22.84 -14.09 3.07
CA LEU A 204 -22.55 -15.21 3.96
C LEU A 204 -21.08 -15.22 4.39
N GLU A 205 -20.84 -15.59 5.64
CA GLU A 205 -19.51 -15.89 6.16
C GLU A 205 -19.48 -17.34 6.68
N TYR A 206 -18.33 -18.01 6.56
CA TYR A 206 -18.12 -19.36 7.06
C TYR A 206 -17.11 -19.28 8.22
N PRO A 207 -17.52 -19.48 9.49
CA PRO A 207 -16.63 -19.26 10.63
C PRO A 207 -15.50 -20.28 10.73
N GLU A 208 -14.27 -19.83 10.52
CA GLU A 208 -13.04 -20.63 10.55
C GLU A 208 -12.09 -20.21 11.67
N ASP A 209 -11.18 -21.10 12.06
CA ASP A 209 -10.10 -20.80 13.04
C ASP A 209 -8.89 -20.12 12.37
N ASP A 210 -7.88 -19.74 13.16
CA ASP A 210 -6.63 -19.11 12.67
C ASP A 210 -5.82 -19.97 11.68
N LYS A 211 -6.30 -21.17 11.34
CA LYS A 211 -5.70 -22.13 10.40
C LYS A 211 -6.67 -22.55 9.28
N GLY A 212 -7.84 -21.91 9.16
CA GLY A 212 -8.84 -22.20 8.12
C GLY A 212 -9.76 -23.40 8.41
N ASN A 213 -9.77 -23.96 9.62
CA ASN A 213 -10.63 -25.11 9.96
C ASN A 213 -12.03 -24.65 10.38
N PRO A 214 -13.11 -25.34 9.98
CA PRO A 214 -14.47 -24.93 10.32
C PRO A 214 -14.76 -25.00 11.82
N THR A 215 -15.22 -23.89 12.41
CA THR A 215 -15.48 -23.80 13.86
C THR A 215 -16.89 -24.25 14.25
N HIS A 216 -17.86 -24.17 13.33
CA HIS A 216 -19.25 -24.60 13.58
C HIS A 216 -19.36 -26.11 13.85
N VAL A 217 -20.28 -26.47 14.74
CA VAL A 217 -20.63 -27.86 15.07
C VAL A 217 -22.16 -27.98 15.07
N SER A 218 -22.69 -28.74 14.11
CA SER A 218 -24.12 -29.07 14.05
C SER A 218 -24.42 -30.34 14.86
N ARG A 219 -25.67 -30.50 15.29
CA ARG A 219 -26.18 -31.73 15.90
C ARG A 219 -26.66 -32.65 14.76
N SER A 220 -25.84 -33.60 14.32
CA SER A 220 -26.27 -34.54 13.28
C SER A 220 -27.04 -35.72 13.85
N LEU A 221 -27.94 -36.28 13.06
CA LEU A 221 -28.68 -37.49 13.41
C LEU A 221 -28.74 -38.48 12.25
N TYR A 222 -28.96 -39.73 12.61
CA TYR A 222 -29.32 -40.83 11.72
C TYR A 222 -30.68 -41.36 12.17
N ALA A 223 -31.63 -41.55 11.25
CA ALA A 223 -32.97 -42.05 11.58
C ALA A 223 -33.48 -43.02 10.51
N ALA A 224 -34.39 -43.91 10.90
CA ALA A 224 -35.00 -44.91 10.01
C ALA A 224 -36.50 -44.62 9.78
N PHE A 225 -36.92 -44.46 8.53
CA PHE A 225 -38.33 -44.22 8.18
C PHE A 225 -38.99 -45.53 7.68
N PRO A 226 -40.16 -45.94 8.19
CA PRO A 226 -40.80 -47.20 7.81
C PRO A 226 -41.20 -47.24 6.33
N VAL A 227 -40.73 -48.23 5.57
CA VAL A 227 -41.20 -48.49 4.20
C VAL A 227 -42.64 -49.00 4.24
N VAL A 228 -43.47 -48.51 3.31
CA VAL A 228 -44.90 -48.83 3.18
C VAL A 228 -45.18 -49.62 1.90
N SER A 229 -44.57 -49.20 0.78
CA SER A 229 -44.63 -49.93 -0.49
C SER A 229 -43.28 -49.95 -1.17
N VAL A 230 -43.06 -50.96 -1.99
CA VAL A 230 -41.87 -51.11 -2.84
C VAL A 230 -42.29 -51.04 -4.31
N ALA A 231 -41.41 -50.53 -5.17
CA ALA A 231 -41.63 -50.50 -6.61
C ALA A 231 -41.74 -51.93 -7.17
N ASP A 232 -42.50 -52.12 -8.26
CA ASP A 232 -42.74 -53.46 -8.80
C ASP A 232 -41.44 -54.18 -9.23
N ASP A 233 -40.46 -53.44 -9.75
CA ASP A 233 -39.10 -53.93 -10.10
C ASP A 233 -38.33 -54.52 -8.91
N LEU A 234 -38.66 -54.13 -7.67
CA LEU A 234 -38.00 -54.59 -6.44
C LEU A 234 -38.92 -55.45 -5.56
N LYS A 235 -40.13 -55.78 -6.02
CA LYS A 235 -41.18 -56.39 -5.21
C LYS A 235 -40.77 -57.75 -4.65
N GLU A 236 -40.39 -58.69 -5.52
CA GLU A 236 -39.89 -60.01 -5.12
C GLU A 236 -38.65 -59.95 -4.22
N ALA A 237 -37.84 -58.89 -4.35
CA ALA A 237 -36.59 -58.72 -3.63
C ALA A 237 -36.75 -58.06 -2.24
N LEU A 238 -37.77 -57.22 -2.05
CA LEU A 238 -37.94 -56.39 -0.84
C LEU A 238 -39.20 -56.68 -0.02
N GLU A 239 -40.28 -57.20 -0.64
CA GLU A 239 -41.51 -57.57 0.06
C GLU A 239 -41.27 -58.56 1.23
N PRO A 240 -40.32 -59.53 1.17
CA PRO A 240 -39.95 -60.38 2.31
C PRO A 240 -39.36 -59.68 3.54
N TYR A 241 -39.07 -58.37 3.47
CA TYR A 241 -38.54 -57.56 4.58
C TYR A 241 -39.58 -56.61 5.19
N LEU A 242 -40.76 -56.46 4.58
CA LEU A 242 -41.85 -55.66 5.11
C LEU A 242 -42.60 -56.41 6.23
N PRO A 243 -43.12 -55.73 7.27
CA PRO A 243 -43.05 -54.29 7.52
C PRO A 243 -41.78 -53.84 8.28
N ASP A 244 -40.85 -54.74 8.58
CA ASP A 244 -39.67 -54.49 9.45
C ASP A 244 -38.51 -53.74 8.75
N LEU A 245 -38.77 -53.10 7.60
CA LEU A 245 -37.79 -52.43 6.74
C LEU A 245 -37.83 -50.89 6.91
N GLY A 246 -36.69 -50.29 7.25
CA GLY A 246 -36.53 -48.85 7.39
C GLY A 246 -35.60 -48.22 6.35
N VAL A 247 -35.98 -47.06 5.81
CA VAL A 247 -35.11 -46.19 4.99
C VAL A 247 -34.20 -45.41 5.94
N ALA A 248 -32.89 -45.69 5.96
CA ALA A 248 -31.97 -45.02 6.88
C ALA A 248 -31.43 -43.72 6.28
N ILE A 249 -31.84 -42.57 6.83
CA ILE A 249 -31.39 -41.24 6.43
C ILE A 249 -30.37 -40.66 7.41
N TRP A 250 -29.60 -39.68 6.96
CA TRP A 250 -28.75 -38.82 7.79
C TRP A 250 -29.08 -37.34 7.53
N THR A 251 -28.91 -36.50 8.54
CA THR A 251 -28.97 -35.04 8.38
C THR A 251 -28.14 -34.31 9.43
N THR A 252 -27.58 -33.16 9.08
CA THR A 252 -26.95 -32.21 10.01
C THR A 252 -27.94 -31.20 10.58
N THR A 253 -29.18 -31.16 10.09
CA THR A 253 -30.24 -30.22 10.49
C THR A 253 -31.51 -30.94 10.98
N PRO A 254 -31.53 -31.52 12.20
CA PRO A 254 -32.71 -32.20 12.75
C PRO A 254 -34.02 -31.42 12.63
N TRP A 255 -33.96 -30.09 12.74
CA TRP A 255 -35.11 -29.20 12.59
C TRP A 255 -35.80 -29.24 11.21
N THR A 256 -35.16 -29.75 10.14
CA THR A 256 -35.79 -29.87 8.81
C THR A 256 -36.62 -31.13 8.64
N ILE A 257 -36.51 -32.13 9.54
CA ILE A 257 -37.25 -33.40 9.44
C ILE A 257 -38.77 -33.19 9.32
N PRO A 258 -39.45 -32.29 10.07
CA PRO A 258 -40.88 -32.04 9.89
C PRO A 258 -41.30 -31.64 8.47
N ALA A 259 -40.39 -31.02 7.70
CA ALA A 259 -40.61 -30.59 6.33
C ALA A 259 -40.30 -31.66 5.27
N ASN A 260 -39.87 -32.86 5.69
CA ASN A 260 -39.48 -33.94 4.78
C ASN A 260 -40.63 -34.40 3.87
N MET A 261 -40.44 -34.30 2.55
CA MET A 261 -41.44 -34.70 1.53
C MET A 261 -41.03 -35.90 0.69
N ALA A 262 -39.75 -36.24 0.62
CA ALA A 262 -39.25 -37.44 -0.06
C ALA A 262 -37.91 -37.92 0.54
N VAL A 263 -37.40 -39.08 0.12
CA VAL A 263 -36.00 -39.47 0.32
C VAL A 263 -35.35 -39.62 -1.05
N ALA A 264 -34.26 -38.89 -1.27
CA ALA A 264 -33.52 -38.95 -2.52
C ALA A 264 -32.43 -40.04 -2.47
N VAL A 265 -32.28 -40.74 -3.59
CA VAL A 265 -31.20 -41.69 -3.86
C VAL A 265 -30.45 -41.30 -5.14
N ASN A 266 -29.17 -41.66 -5.22
CA ASN A 266 -28.40 -41.57 -6.46
C ASN A 266 -28.86 -42.70 -7.40
N PRO A 267 -29.08 -42.46 -8.71
CA PRO A 267 -29.58 -43.50 -9.61
C PRO A 267 -28.57 -44.63 -9.89
N GLU A 268 -27.26 -44.36 -9.80
CA GLU A 268 -26.19 -45.29 -10.19
C GLU A 268 -25.57 -46.04 -9.00
N LEU A 269 -25.61 -45.47 -7.79
CA LEU A 269 -25.07 -46.12 -6.58
C LEU A 269 -25.81 -47.43 -6.26
N LEU A 270 -25.07 -48.37 -5.67
CA LEU A 270 -25.63 -49.61 -5.13
C LEU A 270 -26.12 -49.41 -3.68
N TYR A 271 -27.33 -49.86 -3.39
CA TYR A 271 -27.97 -49.80 -2.09
C TYR A 271 -28.22 -51.19 -1.54
N ALA A 272 -27.84 -51.41 -0.28
CA ALA A 272 -27.95 -52.67 0.42
C ALA A 272 -29.12 -52.64 1.41
N VAL A 273 -29.91 -53.72 1.42
CA VAL A 273 -30.73 -54.08 2.58
C VAL A 273 -29.83 -54.80 3.56
N VAL A 274 -29.68 -54.26 4.78
CA VAL A 274 -28.88 -54.86 5.85
C VAL A 274 -29.77 -55.31 7.01
N GLU A 275 -29.53 -56.51 7.52
CA GLU A 275 -30.09 -56.96 8.79
C GLU A 275 -29.25 -56.42 9.96
N VAL A 276 -29.93 -55.92 10.99
CA VAL A 276 -29.32 -55.46 12.25
C VAL A 276 -29.22 -56.64 13.22
N ASP A 277 -28.02 -56.96 13.73
CA ASP A 277 -27.83 -58.07 14.67
C ASP A 277 -28.64 -57.89 15.97
N LYS A 278 -29.08 -59.01 16.57
CA LYS A 278 -29.98 -59.04 17.74
C LYS A 278 -29.38 -58.45 19.02
N LYS A 279 -28.04 -58.35 19.14
CA LYS A 279 -27.42 -57.55 20.22
C LYS A 279 -27.61 -56.04 20.02
N GLY A 280 -27.83 -55.60 18.79
CA GLY A 280 -28.16 -54.23 18.38
C GLY A 280 -29.65 -53.87 18.46
N ALA A 281 -30.52 -54.75 18.97
CA ALA A 281 -31.98 -54.55 19.08
C ALA A 281 -32.42 -53.47 20.11
N LYS A 282 -31.64 -52.39 20.22
CA LYS A 282 -31.90 -51.17 20.99
C LYS A 282 -31.71 -49.88 20.18
N ILE A 283 -31.23 -49.92 18.93
CA ILE A 283 -30.97 -48.70 18.14
C ILE A 283 -32.18 -48.19 17.35
N CYS A 284 -33.10 -49.07 16.96
CA CYS A 284 -34.42 -48.69 16.42
C CYS A 284 -35.38 -49.90 16.47
N LYS A 285 -36.62 -49.68 16.03
CA LYS A 285 -37.65 -50.74 15.91
C LYS A 285 -37.56 -51.63 14.65
N PHE A 286 -36.69 -51.32 13.70
CA PHE A 286 -36.58 -52.05 12.44
C PHE A 286 -35.57 -53.19 12.51
N LYS A 287 -35.88 -54.30 11.84
CA LYS A 287 -34.98 -55.46 11.70
C LYS A 287 -34.03 -55.29 10.51
N TYR A 288 -34.50 -54.59 9.47
CA TYR A 288 -33.76 -54.35 8.24
C TYR A 288 -33.69 -52.86 7.93
N LEU A 289 -32.57 -52.41 7.37
CA LEU A 289 -32.36 -51.01 6.95
C LEU A 289 -31.88 -50.96 5.49
N ILE A 290 -32.29 -49.92 4.75
CA ILE A 290 -31.72 -49.55 3.44
C ILE A 290 -30.60 -48.52 3.67
N VAL A 291 -29.40 -48.81 3.18
CA VAL A 291 -28.19 -47.96 3.23
C VAL A 291 -27.43 -48.08 1.92
N ALA A 292 -26.56 -47.14 1.55
CA ALA A 292 -25.63 -47.36 0.44
C ALA A 292 -24.65 -48.50 0.76
N ASN A 293 -24.38 -49.37 -0.22
CA ASN A 293 -23.66 -50.63 -0.04
C ASN A 293 -22.20 -50.44 0.44
N GLU A 294 -21.52 -49.40 -0.03
CA GLU A 294 -20.15 -49.07 0.37
C GLU A 294 -20.07 -48.57 1.83
N LEU A 295 -21.14 -47.96 2.33
CA LEU A 295 -21.18 -47.39 3.68
C LEU A 295 -21.46 -48.44 4.78
N VAL A 296 -21.75 -49.70 4.45
CA VAL A 296 -22.17 -50.74 5.41
C VAL A 296 -21.17 -50.98 6.54
N GLU A 297 -19.85 -51.01 6.26
CA GLU A 297 -18.82 -51.22 7.29
C GLU A 297 -18.65 -49.98 8.19
N ARG A 298 -18.67 -48.78 7.59
CA ARG A 298 -18.62 -47.51 8.31
C ARG A 298 -19.83 -47.32 9.21
N LEU A 299 -21.04 -47.56 8.70
CA LEU A 299 -22.28 -47.47 9.47
C LEU A 299 -22.36 -48.53 10.58
N SER A 300 -21.84 -49.74 10.35
CA SER A 300 -21.68 -50.74 11.42
C SER A 300 -20.83 -50.19 12.57
N THR A 301 -19.75 -49.47 12.23
CA THR A 301 -18.86 -48.82 13.19
C THR A 301 -19.55 -47.63 13.90
N THR A 302 -20.19 -46.72 13.15
CA THR A 302 -20.90 -45.54 13.68
C THR A 302 -22.04 -45.90 14.64
N PHE A 303 -22.80 -46.95 14.32
CA PHE A 303 -23.92 -47.45 15.13
C PHE A 303 -23.47 -48.42 16.23
N GLY A 304 -22.24 -48.96 16.18
CA GLY A 304 -21.72 -49.93 17.13
C GLY A 304 -22.39 -51.31 17.05
N VAL A 305 -22.97 -51.66 15.90
CA VAL A 305 -23.69 -52.93 15.66
C VAL A 305 -23.23 -53.56 14.34
N LYS A 306 -23.26 -54.88 14.24
CA LYS A 306 -22.98 -55.55 12.97
C LYS A 306 -24.19 -55.42 12.04
N LEU A 307 -24.00 -54.74 10.91
CA LEU A 307 -24.93 -54.78 9.78
C LEU A 307 -24.53 -55.93 8.85
N THR A 308 -25.50 -56.72 8.38
CA THR A 308 -25.25 -57.86 7.48
C THR A 308 -26.10 -57.74 6.23
N VAL A 309 -25.46 -57.59 5.05
CA VAL A 309 -26.16 -57.47 3.76
C VAL A 309 -27.03 -58.69 3.49
N ARG A 310 -28.26 -58.44 3.04
CA ARG A 310 -29.29 -59.45 2.69
C ARG A 310 -29.72 -59.37 1.23
N ALA A 311 -29.86 -58.16 0.69
CA ALA A 311 -30.09 -57.90 -0.73
C ALA A 311 -29.32 -56.63 -1.14
N VAL A 312 -29.05 -56.48 -2.44
CA VAL A 312 -28.45 -55.26 -3.03
C VAL A 312 -29.21 -54.93 -4.31
N GLY A 313 -29.49 -53.65 -4.55
CA GLY A 313 -30.09 -53.14 -5.78
C GLY A 313 -29.44 -51.83 -6.24
N VAL A 314 -29.63 -51.48 -7.51
CA VAL A 314 -29.20 -50.18 -8.06
C VAL A 314 -30.20 -49.11 -7.60
N GLY A 315 -29.72 -47.92 -7.22
CA GLY A 315 -30.55 -46.86 -6.64
C GLY A 315 -31.74 -46.45 -7.51
N LYS A 316 -31.58 -46.47 -8.84
CA LYS A 316 -32.68 -46.26 -9.79
C LYS A 316 -33.90 -47.17 -9.55
N SER A 317 -33.69 -48.43 -9.14
CA SER A 317 -34.77 -49.38 -8.89
C SER A 317 -35.61 -49.05 -7.66
N PHE A 318 -35.15 -48.16 -6.78
CA PHE A 318 -35.90 -47.72 -5.58
C PHE A 318 -36.85 -46.54 -5.86
N GLU A 319 -36.87 -45.99 -7.08
CA GLU A 319 -37.79 -44.93 -7.47
C GLU A 319 -39.26 -45.37 -7.30
N ASN A 320 -40.10 -44.51 -6.73
CA ASN A 320 -41.52 -44.78 -6.42
C ASN A 320 -41.79 -45.83 -5.33
N CYS A 321 -40.77 -46.39 -4.67
CA CYS A 321 -40.97 -46.95 -3.32
C CYS A 321 -41.55 -45.85 -2.40
N THR A 322 -42.38 -46.20 -1.41
CA THR A 322 -42.94 -45.23 -0.47
C THR A 322 -42.61 -45.58 0.97
N TYR A 323 -42.49 -44.56 1.81
CA TYR A 323 -42.30 -44.67 3.25
C TYR A 323 -43.32 -43.79 3.98
N LYS A 324 -43.61 -44.11 5.24
CA LYS A 324 -44.42 -43.26 6.13
C LYS A 324 -43.50 -42.41 7.00
N HIS A 325 -43.80 -41.13 7.12
CA HIS A 325 -43.05 -40.22 7.98
C HIS A 325 -43.19 -40.64 9.45
N PRO A 326 -42.11 -40.70 10.26
CA PRO A 326 -42.20 -41.25 11.62
C PRO A 326 -42.97 -40.37 12.60
N LEU A 327 -43.12 -39.06 12.34
CA LEU A 327 -43.74 -38.09 13.24
C LEU A 327 -45.10 -37.54 12.77
N TYR A 328 -45.56 -37.90 11.57
CA TYR A 328 -46.80 -37.39 10.95
C TYR A 328 -47.46 -38.49 10.14
N ASP A 329 -48.78 -38.44 9.97
CA ASP A 329 -49.51 -39.38 9.11
C ASP A 329 -49.40 -38.99 7.62
N ARG A 330 -48.15 -38.96 7.13
CA ARG A 330 -47.78 -38.61 5.75
C ARG A 330 -47.05 -39.79 5.11
N ILE A 331 -47.46 -40.18 3.91
CA ILE A 331 -46.72 -41.11 3.05
C ILE A 331 -45.98 -40.29 2.00
N SER A 332 -44.72 -40.65 1.74
CA SER A 332 -43.79 -39.92 0.87
C SER A 332 -43.00 -40.88 -0.03
N PRO A 333 -42.65 -40.48 -1.26
CA PRO A 333 -41.89 -41.32 -2.20
C PRO A 333 -40.39 -41.30 -1.93
N ILE A 334 -39.72 -42.37 -2.35
CA ILE A 334 -38.29 -42.39 -2.67
C ILE A 334 -38.14 -41.93 -4.13
N VAL A 335 -37.22 -40.99 -4.36
CA VAL A 335 -37.06 -40.25 -5.63
C VAL A 335 -35.60 -40.26 -6.09
N ILE A 336 -35.36 -40.06 -7.39
CA ILE A 336 -34.00 -39.90 -7.90
C ILE A 336 -33.53 -38.47 -7.65
N GLY A 337 -32.46 -38.33 -6.87
CA GLY A 337 -31.79 -37.06 -6.63
C GLY A 337 -30.82 -36.72 -7.76
N GLY A 338 -29.53 -36.99 -7.52
CA GLY A 338 -28.44 -36.77 -8.46
C GLY A 338 -27.09 -36.94 -7.77
N ASP A 339 -26.04 -36.41 -8.41
CA ASP A 339 -24.64 -36.72 -8.09
C ASP A 339 -24.15 -36.09 -6.77
N TYR A 340 -24.93 -35.16 -6.19
CA TYR A 340 -24.71 -34.62 -4.85
C TYR A 340 -24.85 -35.68 -3.74
N ILE A 341 -25.45 -36.84 -4.05
CA ILE A 341 -25.59 -37.98 -3.15
C ILE A 341 -24.42 -38.93 -3.37
N THR A 342 -23.41 -38.84 -2.50
CA THR A 342 -22.17 -39.65 -2.54
C THR A 342 -22.06 -40.64 -1.37
N THR A 343 -21.00 -41.45 -1.35
CA THR A 343 -20.66 -42.38 -0.26
C THR A 343 -19.64 -41.81 0.75
N ASP A 344 -19.30 -40.51 0.65
CA ASP A 344 -18.33 -39.84 1.54
C ASP A 344 -18.87 -39.56 2.95
N SER A 345 -20.20 -39.49 3.13
CA SER A 345 -20.83 -39.18 4.42
C SER A 345 -22.27 -39.69 4.54
N GLY A 346 -22.83 -39.58 5.74
CA GLY A 346 -24.22 -40.00 6.02
C GLY A 346 -24.48 -41.48 5.78
N THR A 347 -25.59 -41.79 5.13
CA THR A 347 -26.04 -43.16 4.77
C THR A 347 -26.07 -43.41 3.26
N GLY A 348 -25.83 -42.39 2.44
CA GLY A 348 -26.10 -42.38 1.01
C GLY A 348 -27.59 -42.23 0.63
N LEU A 349 -28.49 -42.06 1.60
CA LEU A 349 -29.88 -41.67 1.38
C LEU A 349 -30.14 -40.31 2.04
N VAL A 350 -30.53 -39.32 1.25
CA VAL A 350 -30.73 -37.94 1.71
C VAL A 350 -32.21 -37.72 1.96
N HIS A 351 -32.59 -37.26 3.16
CA HIS A 351 -33.95 -36.81 3.38
C HIS A 351 -34.18 -35.48 2.64
N THR A 352 -35.23 -35.39 1.85
CA THR A 352 -35.51 -34.22 1.01
C THR A 352 -36.63 -33.38 1.61
N ALA A 353 -36.35 -32.10 1.85
CA ALA A 353 -37.26 -31.08 2.36
C ALA A 353 -37.22 -29.85 1.43
N PRO A 354 -38.03 -29.81 0.35
CA PRO A 354 -37.93 -28.79 -0.71
C PRO A 354 -38.14 -27.33 -0.26
N GLY A 355 -38.58 -27.09 0.98
CA GLY A 355 -38.61 -25.77 1.60
C GLY A 355 -37.28 -25.28 2.21
N HIS A 356 -36.26 -26.15 2.31
CA HIS A 356 -35.04 -25.92 3.12
C HIS A 356 -33.71 -26.32 2.47
N GLY A 357 -33.66 -26.45 1.13
CA GLY A 357 -32.41 -26.61 0.37
C GLY A 357 -32.65 -26.50 -1.13
N ASP A 358 -31.70 -25.97 -1.90
CA ASP A 358 -31.91 -25.78 -3.36
C ASP A 358 -31.89 -27.11 -4.13
N GLU A 359 -30.95 -28.03 -3.85
CA GLU A 359 -30.93 -29.38 -4.44
C GLU A 359 -32.26 -30.11 -4.20
N ASP A 360 -32.75 -30.06 -2.96
CA ASP A 360 -34.06 -30.57 -2.55
C ASP A 360 -35.23 -29.88 -3.27
N PHE A 361 -35.11 -28.60 -3.61
CA PHE A 361 -36.10 -27.86 -4.37
C PHE A 361 -36.07 -28.19 -5.86
N GLN A 362 -34.90 -28.42 -6.47
CA GLN A 362 -34.80 -28.88 -7.86
C GLN A 362 -35.36 -30.31 -8.00
N VAL A 363 -35.05 -31.21 -7.06
CA VAL A 363 -35.65 -32.56 -6.99
C VAL A 363 -37.15 -32.46 -6.70
N GLY A 364 -37.55 -31.61 -5.76
CA GLY A 364 -38.96 -31.35 -5.47
C GLY A 364 -39.73 -30.88 -6.70
N LYS A 365 -39.18 -29.93 -7.46
CA LYS A 365 -39.75 -29.45 -8.72
C LYS A 365 -39.83 -30.56 -9.79
N ARG A 366 -38.84 -31.46 -9.87
CA ARG A 366 -38.85 -32.60 -10.80
C ARG A 366 -40.00 -33.58 -10.52
N TYR A 367 -40.32 -33.81 -9.25
CA TYR A 367 -41.38 -34.74 -8.82
C TYR A 367 -42.67 -34.05 -8.35
N ASN A 368 -42.83 -32.75 -8.62
CA ASN A 368 -43.98 -31.92 -8.21
C ASN A 368 -44.30 -31.98 -6.69
N LEU A 369 -43.26 -32.05 -5.86
CA LEU A 369 -43.37 -32.01 -4.39
C LEU A 369 -43.52 -30.56 -3.89
N PRO A 370 -44.30 -30.31 -2.82
CA PRO A 370 -44.50 -28.96 -2.30
C PRO A 370 -43.23 -28.42 -1.63
N ALA A 371 -42.94 -27.13 -1.85
CA ALA A 371 -41.89 -26.35 -1.17
C ALA A 371 -42.26 -26.01 0.30
N PHE A 372 -42.70 -27.02 1.06
CA PHE A 372 -43.23 -26.88 2.40
C PHE A 372 -42.12 -26.48 3.39
N SER A 373 -42.32 -25.34 4.05
CA SER A 373 -41.37 -24.70 4.96
C SER A 373 -42.11 -24.20 6.22
N PRO A 374 -42.39 -25.07 7.21
CA PRO A 374 -43.20 -24.76 8.38
C PRO A 374 -42.40 -23.96 9.43
N VAL A 375 -41.75 -22.88 9.00
CA VAL A 375 -40.87 -22.01 9.79
C VAL A 375 -41.17 -20.55 9.47
N ASP A 376 -41.28 -19.71 10.50
CA ASP A 376 -41.58 -18.29 10.42
C ASP A 376 -40.34 -17.40 10.11
N ALA A 377 -40.53 -16.08 10.09
CA ALA A 377 -39.47 -15.10 9.84
C ALA A 377 -38.44 -14.99 10.99
N ASP A 378 -38.82 -15.35 12.20
CA ASP A 378 -37.99 -15.36 13.42
C ASP A 378 -37.24 -16.71 13.60
N GLY A 379 -37.45 -17.67 12.69
CA GLY A 379 -36.86 -19.00 12.76
C GLY A 379 -37.54 -19.92 13.78
N ASN A 380 -38.81 -19.69 14.10
CA ASN A 380 -39.60 -20.62 14.91
C ASN A 380 -40.52 -21.46 14.02
N PHE A 381 -40.84 -22.67 14.48
CA PHE A 381 -41.80 -23.52 13.81
C PHE A 381 -43.22 -22.92 13.80
N THR A 382 -43.90 -22.96 12.65
CA THR A 382 -45.31 -22.57 12.51
C THR A 382 -46.24 -23.64 13.10
N GLN A 383 -47.55 -23.37 13.14
CA GLN A 383 -48.58 -24.35 13.56
C GLN A 383 -48.58 -25.61 12.66
N GLU A 384 -48.08 -25.51 11.42
CA GLU A 384 -47.99 -26.62 10.47
C GLU A 384 -46.95 -27.68 10.89
N ALA A 385 -46.03 -27.33 11.80
CA ALA A 385 -45.12 -28.26 12.46
C ALA A 385 -45.74 -28.96 13.69
N GLY A 386 -47.04 -28.80 13.93
CA GLY A 386 -47.79 -29.47 14.99
C GLY A 386 -47.13 -29.36 16.37
N GLN A 387 -46.63 -30.49 16.89
CA GLN A 387 -46.05 -30.59 18.24
C GLN A 387 -44.80 -29.73 18.48
N PHE A 388 -44.18 -29.16 17.44
CA PHE A 388 -42.99 -28.31 17.55
C PHE A 388 -43.27 -26.81 17.47
N ALA A 389 -44.53 -26.40 17.22
CA ALA A 389 -44.92 -25.01 16.98
C ALA A 389 -44.41 -24.05 18.08
N GLY A 390 -43.85 -22.91 17.66
CA GLY A 390 -43.27 -21.89 18.54
C GLY A 390 -41.87 -22.19 19.08
N LEU A 391 -41.27 -23.35 18.80
CA LEU A 391 -39.86 -23.62 19.14
C LEU A 391 -38.93 -23.07 18.05
N ASN A 392 -37.85 -22.39 18.46
CA ASN A 392 -36.85 -21.87 17.54
C ASN A 392 -35.94 -22.97 16.98
N VAL A 393 -35.77 -23.02 15.66
CA VAL A 393 -35.09 -24.10 14.94
C VAL A 393 -33.58 -24.16 15.20
N LEU A 394 -32.95 -23.03 15.56
CA LEU A 394 -31.51 -22.95 15.86
C LEU A 394 -31.18 -23.18 17.35
N ASP A 395 -32.18 -23.16 18.23
CA ASP A 395 -32.07 -23.46 19.67
C ASP A 395 -32.75 -24.82 19.97
N LYS A 396 -33.89 -24.81 20.69
CA LYS A 396 -34.55 -26.02 21.21
C LYS A 396 -35.20 -26.89 20.15
N GLY A 397 -35.48 -26.37 18.95
CA GLY A 397 -36.14 -27.11 17.87
C GLY A 397 -35.40 -28.39 17.48
N ASN A 398 -34.07 -28.33 17.35
CA ASN A 398 -33.26 -29.53 17.07
C ASN A 398 -33.38 -30.60 18.16
N ALA A 399 -33.34 -30.21 19.43
CA ALA A 399 -33.44 -31.14 20.55
C ALA A 399 -34.85 -31.77 20.65
N ALA A 400 -35.90 -30.98 20.41
CA ALA A 400 -37.28 -31.46 20.44
C ALA A 400 -37.56 -32.52 19.34
N VAL A 401 -37.07 -32.30 18.11
CA VAL A 401 -37.23 -33.28 17.03
C VAL A 401 -36.44 -34.56 17.30
N VAL A 402 -35.22 -34.45 17.84
CA VAL A 402 -34.42 -35.63 18.24
C VAL A 402 -35.12 -36.47 19.31
N GLU A 403 -35.64 -35.85 20.38
CA GLU A 403 -36.37 -36.59 21.42
C GLU A 403 -37.69 -37.19 20.90
N ALA A 404 -38.35 -36.57 19.92
CA ALA A 404 -39.53 -37.14 19.27
C ALA A 404 -39.20 -38.40 18.44
N LEU A 405 -38.14 -38.36 17.61
CA LEU A 405 -37.66 -39.52 16.83
C LEU A 405 -37.17 -40.67 17.74
N LYS A 406 -36.60 -40.32 18.89
CA LYS A 406 -36.17 -41.25 19.95
C LYS A 406 -37.37 -41.90 20.66
N LYS A 407 -38.41 -41.13 20.98
CA LYS A 407 -39.68 -41.63 21.55
C LYS A 407 -40.37 -42.62 20.61
N GLU A 408 -40.36 -42.35 19.30
CA GLU A 408 -40.90 -43.26 18.28
C GLU A 408 -39.98 -44.45 17.95
N ASN A 409 -38.84 -44.59 18.65
CA ASN A 409 -37.84 -45.65 18.45
C ASN A 409 -37.34 -45.77 17.00
N VAL A 410 -37.07 -44.63 16.36
CA VAL A 410 -36.54 -44.53 14.99
C VAL A 410 -35.19 -43.82 14.87
N LEU A 411 -34.71 -43.17 15.94
CA LEU A 411 -33.41 -42.51 16.00
C LEU A 411 -32.28 -43.54 16.16
N LEU A 412 -31.54 -43.81 15.08
CA LEU A 412 -30.42 -44.75 15.06
C LEU A 412 -29.20 -44.23 15.85
N LYS A 413 -28.91 -42.92 15.72
CA LYS A 413 -27.71 -42.28 16.29
C LYS A 413 -27.88 -40.75 16.30
N GLU A 414 -27.31 -40.10 17.31
CA GLU A 414 -27.05 -38.66 17.37
C GLU A 414 -25.54 -38.45 17.57
N GLU A 415 -24.92 -37.52 16.84
CA GLU A 415 -23.51 -37.13 17.04
C GLU A 415 -23.18 -35.70 16.58
N PRO A 416 -22.23 -35.01 17.25
CA PRO A 416 -21.80 -33.67 16.87
C PRO A 416 -20.94 -33.69 15.59
N TYR A 417 -21.30 -32.89 14.60
CA TYR A 417 -20.66 -32.85 13.28
C TYR A 417 -20.04 -31.48 13.00
N ARG A 418 -18.72 -31.42 12.82
CA ARG A 418 -17.95 -30.20 12.54
C ARG A 418 -17.80 -30.01 11.04
N HIS A 419 -18.29 -28.90 10.49
CA HIS A 419 -18.26 -28.60 9.05
C HIS A 419 -18.46 -27.11 8.75
N LYS A 420 -18.34 -26.71 7.47
CA LYS A 420 -18.58 -25.33 7.03
C LYS A 420 -20.09 -25.05 7.02
N TYR A 421 -20.51 -24.04 7.77
CA TYR A 421 -21.91 -23.64 7.89
C TYR A 421 -22.06 -22.13 7.62
N PRO A 422 -23.08 -21.69 6.84
CA PRO A 422 -23.27 -20.29 6.47
C PRO A 422 -23.83 -19.45 7.64
N TYR A 423 -23.12 -18.39 8.00
CA TYR A 423 -23.49 -17.41 9.01
C TYR A 423 -23.81 -16.05 8.35
N ASP A 424 -24.71 -15.29 8.97
CA ASP A 424 -24.96 -13.89 8.64
C ASP A 424 -23.69 -13.07 8.89
N TRP A 425 -23.12 -12.51 7.82
CA TRP A 425 -21.82 -11.82 7.87
C TRP A 425 -21.80 -10.58 8.77
N ARG A 426 -22.96 -10.02 9.13
CA ARG A 426 -23.10 -8.82 9.97
C ARG A 426 -23.44 -9.16 11.41
N THR A 427 -24.34 -10.12 11.68
CA THR A 427 -24.72 -10.51 13.05
C THR A 427 -23.88 -11.63 13.65
N LYS A 428 -23.09 -12.34 12.81
CA LYS A 428 -22.25 -13.50 13.19
C LYS A 428 -23.07 -14.63 13.83
N LYS A 429 -24.30 -14.86 13.35
CA LYS A 429 -25.18 -15.97 13.76
C LYS A 429 -25.46 -16.93 12.59
N PRO A 430 -25.79 -18.21 12.85
CA PRO A 430 -26.15 -19.16 11.79
C PRO A 430 -27.35 -18.68 10.97
N THR A 431 -27.32 -18.92 9.66
CA THR A 431 -28.48 -18.78 8.76
C THR A 431 -29.29 -20.07 8.71
N ILE A 432 -30.44 -20.05 8.04
CA ILE A 432 -31.18 -21.25 7.62
C ILE A 432 -31.57 -21.11 6.15
N TYR A 433 -31.85 -22.21 5.46
CA TYR A 433 -32.62 -22.15 4.21
C TYR A 433 -34.12 -22.11 4.53
N ARG A 434 -34.87 -21.24 3.86
CA ARG A 434 -36.31 -21.08 4.05
C ARG A 434 -36.98 -20.73 2.72
N ALA A 435 -38.06 -21.41 2.36
CA ALA A 435 -38.84 -21.05 1.19
C ALA A 435 -39.65 -19.77 1.46
N THR A 436 -39.41 -18.74 0.65
CA THR A 436 -40.15 -17.48 0.70
C THR A 436 -40.48 -16.99 -0.70
N GLU A 437 -41.58 -16.25 -0.85
CA GLU A 437 -41.82 -15.49 -2.08
C GLU A 437 -40.82 -14.34 -2.15
N GLN A 438 -39.99 -14.30 -3.19
CA GLN A 438 -38.97 -13.27 -3.40
C GLN A 438 -38.94 -12.83 -4.87
N TRP A 439 -38.29 -11.69 -5.13
CA TRP A 439 -37.98 -11.21 -6.46
C TRP A 439 -36.59 -11.68 -6.90
N PHE A 440 -36.52 -12.22 -8.10
CA PHE A 440 -35.32 -12.77 -8.70
C PHE A 440 -35.02 -12.11 -10.04
N ALA A 441 -33.75 -11.77 -10.27
CA ALA A 441 -33.22 -11.50 -11.61
C ALA A 441 -32.63 -12.82 -12.17
N SER A 442 -33.22 -13.34 -13.25
CA SER A 442 -32.74 -14.53 -13.94
C SER A 442 -31.51 -14.20 -14.79
N VAL A 443 -30.36 -14.79 -14.45
CA VAL A 443 -29.13 -14.63 -15.24
C VAL A 443 -29.20 -15.48 -16.53
N ALA A 444 -29.94 -16.59 -16.49
CA ALA A 444 -30.09 -17.50 -17.63
C ALA A 444 -30.61 -16.83 -18.91
N GLY A 445 -31.40 -15.76 -18.81
CA GLY A 445 -31.92 -15.01 -19.97
C GLY A 445 -30.87 -14.23 -20.76
N PHE A 446 -29.71 -13.93 -20.18
CA PHE A 446 -28.65 -13.13 -20.81
C PHE A 446 -27.21 -13.62 -20.52
N ARG A 447 -27.06 -14.84 -19.96
CA ARG A 447 -25.76 -15.43 -19.56
C ARG A 447 -24.73 -15.40 -20.68
N GLU A 448 -25.07 -15.84 -21.89
CA GLU A 448 -24.13 -15.90 -23.02
C GLU A 448 -23.62 -14.50 -23.41
N ALA A 449 -24.48 -13.47 -23.31
CA ALA A 449 -24.06 -12.08 -23.52
C ALA A 449 -23.13 -11.58 -22.40
N ALA A 450 -23.34 -12.01 -21.16
CA ALA A 450 -22.48 -11.67 -20.03
C ALA A 450 -21.11 -12.37 -20.11
N LEU A 451 -21.07 -13.65 -20.51
CA LEU A 451 -19.84 -14.41 -20.75
C LEU A 451 -19.05 -13.82 -21.92
N LYS A 452 -19.71 -13.46 -23.03
CA LYS A 452 -19.08 -12.72 -24.14
C LYS A 452 -18.51 -11.38 -23.67
N ALA A 453 -19.28 -10.60 -22.92
CA ALA A 453 -18.84 -9.31 -22.40
C ALA A 453 -17.63 -9.43 -21.43
N ILE A 454 -17.52 -10.53 -20.67
CA ILE A 454 -16.32 -10.81 -19.85
C ILE A 454 -15.07 -10.99 -20.72
N SER A 455 -15.17 -11.73 -21.83
CA SER A 455 -14.03 -11.98 -22.75
C SER A 455 -13.59 -10.75 -23.56
N GLU A 456 -14.42 -9.70 -23.60
CA GLU A 456 -14.11 -8.42 -24.27
C GLU A 456 -13.43 -7.40 -23.32
N VAL A 457 -13.35 -7.70 -22.01
CA VAL A 457 -12.78 -6.83 -20.98
C VAL A 457 -11.30 -7.14 -20.74
N LYS A 458 -10.48 -6.10 -20.56
CA LYS A 458 -9.08 -6.26 -20.15
C LYS A 458 -8.98 -6.51 -18.63
N TRP A 459 -8.69 -7.74 -18.22
CA TRP A 459 -8.50 -8.11 -16.81
C TRP A 459 -7.04 -7.94 -16.35
N ILE A 460 -6.83 -7.26 -15.22
CA ILE A 460 -5.52 -7.01 -14.61
C ILE A 460 -5.56 -7.40 -13.12
N PRO A 461 -4.91 -8.50 -12.70
CA PRO A 461 -4.26 -9.52 -13.52
C PRO A 461 -5.28 -10.34 -14.33
N ALA A 462 -4.83 -10.97 -15.42
CA ALA A 462 -5.68 -11.79 -16.30
C ALA A 462 -6.43 -12.94 -15.57
N GLN A 463 -5.93 -13.35 -14.40
CA GLN A 463 -6.61 -14.31 -13.53
C GLN A 463 -8.00 -13.86 -13.04
N GLY A 464 -8.34 -12.56 -13.11
CA GLY A 464 -9.67 -12.06 -12.77
C GLY A 464 -10.78 -12.64 -13.66
N GLU A 465 -10.50 -12.83 -14.95
CA GLU A 465 -11.40 -13.49 -15.91
C GLU A 465 -11.77 -14.89 -15.43
N ASN A 466 -10.75 -15.69 -15.09
CA ASN A 466 -10.90 -17.05 -14.56
C ASN A 466 -11.65 -17.11 -13.21
N ARG A 467 -11.73 -15.99 -12.47
CA ARG A 467 -12.53 -15.91 -11.23
C ARG A 467 -13.99 -15.61 -11.52
N ILE A 468 -14.30 -14.62 -12.37
CA ILE A 468 -15.69 -14.21 -12.63
C ILE A 468 -16.44 -15.15 -13.57
N THR A 469 -15.76 -15.77 -14.54
CA THR A 469 -16.40 -16.59 -15.59
C THR A 469 -17.19 -17.78 -15.03
N PRO A 470 -16.65 -18.65 -14.13
CA PRO A 470 -17.44 -19.74 -13.54
C PRO A 470 -18.62 -19.21 -12.72
N MET A 471 -18.40 -18.14 -11.95
CA MET A 471 -19.40 -17.51 -11.08
C MET A 471 -20.57 -16.86 -11.86
N VAL A 472 -20.42 -16.62 -13.16
CA VAL A 472 -21.51 -16.17 -14.06
C VAL A 472 -22.10 -17.33 -14.88
N ALA A 473 -21.28 -18.33 -15.23
CA ALA A 473 -21.74 -19.53 -15.93
C ALA A 473 -22.70 -20.38 -15.07
N GLU A 474 -22.35 -20.62 -13.80
CA GLU A 474 -23.10 -21.47 -12.87
C GLU A 474 -24.33 -20.77 -12.27
N ARG A 475 -24.33 -19.43 -12.20
CA ARG A 475 -25.39 -18.65 -11.56
C ARG A 475 -26.70 -18.74 -12.34
N SER A 476 -27.74 -19.26 -11.69
CA SER A 476 -29.11 -19.36 -12.21
C SER A 476 -29.88 -18.04 -12.05
N ASP A 477 -30.01 -17.60 -10.80
CA ASP A 477 -30.78 -16.42 -10.39
C ASP A 477 -29.99 -15.53 -9.40
N TRP A 478 -30.50 -14.33 -9.19
CA TRP A 478 -30.09 -13.42 -8.12
C TRP A 478 -31.33 -12.97 -7.35
N CYS A 479 -31.42 -13.32 -6.06
CA CYS A 479 -32.46 -12.79 -5.17
C CYS A 479 -32.22 -11.29 -4.93
N ILE A 480 -33.03 -10.43 -5.55
CA ILE A 480 -32.89 -8.97 -5.52
C ILE A 480 -33.79 -8.30 -4.47
N SER A 481 -34.76 -8.99 -3.87
CA SER A 481 -35.55 -8.45 -2.75
C SER A 481 -34.86 -8.58 -1.39
N ARG A 482 -35.15 -7.64 -0.48
CA ARG A 482 -34.80 -7.66 0.94
C ARG A 482 -35.96 -7.10 1.77
N GLN A 483 -36.23 -7.73 2.93
CA GLN A 483 -37.37 -7.38 3.79
C GLN A 483 -37.00 -6.26 4.78
N ARG A 484 -36.61 -5.10 4.24
CA ARG A 484 -36.03 -3.96 4.97
C ARG A 484 -36.77 -2.67 4.65
N SER A 485 -36.50 -1.61 5.41
CA SER A 485 -37.03 -0.27 5.13
C SER A 485 -36.00 0.67 4.50
N TRP A 486 -34.70 0.45 4.70
CA TRP A 486 -33.64 1.35 4.22
C TRP A 486 -32.97 0.83 2.95
N GLY A 487 -33.21 1.51 1.84
CA GLY A 487 -32.86 1.11 0.48
C GLY A 487 -33.96 1.50 -0.51
N VAL A 488 -33.69 1.34 -1.81
CA VAL A 488 -34.67 1.64 -2.87
C VAL A 488 -35.78 0.59 -2.88
N PRO A 489 -37.07 0.96 -2.74
CA PRO A 489 -38.19 0.02 -2.81
C PRO A 489 -38.31 -0.65 -4.18
N ILE A 490 -38.79 -1.90 -4.20
CA ILE A 490 -39.23 -2.53 -5.44
C ILE A 490 -40.57 -1.88 -5.83
N PRO A 491 -40.69 -1.24 -7.01
CA PRO A 491 -41.83 -0.40 -7.39
C PRO A 491 -43.04 -1.24 -7.86
N VAL A 492 -43.48 -2.18 -7.04
CA VAL A 492 -44.54 -3.16 -7.33
C VAL A 492 -45.79 -2.92 -6.50
N PHE A 493 -46.94 -3.07 -7.14
CA PHE A 493 -48.23 -3.18 -6.47
C PHE A 493 -48.73 -4.62 -6.59
N TYR A 494 -49.55 -5.07 -5.65
CA TYR A 494 -50.20 -6.36 -5.70
C TYR A 494 -51.71 -6.18 -5.68
N ASP A 495 -52.41 -6.93 -6.53
CA ASP A 495 -53.86 -7.06 -6.47
C ASP A 495 -54.27 -7.65 -5.10
N GLU A 496 -55.28 -7.07 -4.43
CA GLU A 496 -55.70 -7.53 -3.10
C GLU A 496 -56.47 -8.86 -3.12
N GLU A 497 -57.10 -9.23 -4.24
CA GLU A 497 -57.90 -10.46 -4.36
C GLU A 497 -57.08 -11.64 -4.89
N THR A 498 -56.21 -11.41 -5.90
CA THR A 498 -55.41 -12.46 -6.52
C THR A 498 -53.97 -12.56 -5.99
N GLY A 499 -53.45 -11.49 -5.40
CA GLY A 499 -52.04 -11.40 -5.00
C GLY A 499 -51.05 -11.24 -6.16
N GLU A 500 -51.53 -11.12 -7.40
CA GLU A 500 -50.69 -10.98 -8.59
C GLU A 500 -49.97 -9.62 -8.61
N PRO A 501 -48.69 -9.58 -9.05
CA PRO A 501 -47.93 -8.34 -9.12
C PRO A 501 -48.30 -7.50 -10.36
N LEU A 502 -48.72 -6.26 -10.12
CA LEU A 502 -48.82 -5.23 -11.15
C LEU A 502 -47.45 -4.57 -11.33
N LEU A 503 -46.79 -4.90 -12.45
CA LEU A 503 -45.58 -4.26 -12.96
C LEU A 503 -45.71 -4.05 -14.48
N THR A 504 -46.03 -2.83 -14.88
CA THR A 504 -46.08 -2.38 -16.28
C THR A 504 -45.15 -1.19 -16.51
N GLU A 505 -44.79 -0.92 -17.77
CA GLU A 505 -44.01 0.26 -18.15
C GLU A 505 -44.61 1.57 -17.58
N GLU A 506 -45.93 1.74 -17.73
CA GLU A 506 -46.66 2.90 -17.20
C GLU A 506 -46.51 3.03 -15.67
N THR A 507 -46.71 1.94 -14.91
CA THR A 507 -46.57 1.98 -13.44
C THR A 507 -45.13 2.24 -13.00
N ILE A 508 -44.15 1.65 -13.67
CA ILE A 508 -42.74 1.75 -13.27
C ILE A 508 -42.23 3.15 -13.60
N SER A 509 -42.51 3.70 -14.79
CA SER A 509 -42.12 5.06 -15.16
C SER A 509 -42.86 6.13 -14.33
N HIS A 510 -44.10 5.89 -13.91
CA HIS A 510 -44.79 6.81 -13.00
C HIS A 510 -44.11 6.87 -11.62
N VAL A 511 -43.81 5.72 -11.02
CA VAL A 511 -43.07 5.65 -9.74
C VAL A 511 -41.65 6.19 -9.89
N GLN A 512 -40.98 5.94 -11.02
CA GLN A 512 -39.66 6.49 -11.35
C GLN A 512 -39.65 8.03 -11.31
N ASN A 513 -40.67 8.66 -11.89
CA ASN A 513 -40.80 10.12 -11.88
C ASN A 513 -41.07 10.68 -10.47
N ILE A 514 -41.92 10.00 -9.68
CA ILE A 514 -42.18 10.38 -8.28
C ILE A 514 -40.88 10.32 -7.46
N VAL A 515 -40.09 9.26 -7.63
CA VAL A 515 -38.80 9.10 -6.94
C VAL A 515 -37.75 10.11 -7.43
N ALA A 516 -37.76 10.49 -8.71
CA ALA A 516 -36.89 11.55 -9.23
C ALA A 516 -37.19 12.94 -8.62
N GLU A 517 -38.46 13.22 -8.32
CA GLU A 517 -38.87 14.49 -7.69
C GLU A 517 -38.72 14.51 -6.16
N ARG A 518 -38.88 13.35 -5.49
CA ARG A 518 -39.08 13.29 -4.02
C ARG A 518 -38.18 12.30 -3.27
N GLY A 519 -37.36 11.52 -3.97
CA GLY A 519 -36.63 10.39 -3.40
C GLY A 519 -37.55 9.22 -3.01
N SER A 520 -36.95 8.11 -2.58
CA SER A 520 -37.67 6.86 -2.29
C SER A 520 -38.48 6.88 -0.99
N ASP A 521 -38.36 7.91 -0.16
CA ASP A 521 -39.25 8.14 0.99
C ASP A 521 -40.71 8.31 0.56
N ALA A 522 -40.96 8.89 -0.62
CA ALA A 522 -42.30 9.04 -1.18
C ALA A 522 -43.05 7.70 -1.34
N TRP A 523 -42.34 6.58 -1.56
CA TRP A 523 -42.97 5.25 -1.59
C TRP A 523 -43.56 4.85 -0.24
N TRP A 524 -43.01 5.34 0.87
CA TRP A 524 -43.48 5.07 2.21
C TRP A 524 -44.55 6.08 2.64
N GLU A 525 -44.33 7.37 2.38
CA GLU A 525 -45.24 8.47 2.73
C GLU A 525 -46.58 8.45 1.97
N LEU A 526 -46.57 8.27 0.65
CA LEU A 526 -47.75 8.47 -0.19
C LEU A 526 -48.76 7.31 -0.11
N SER A 527 -50.02 7.63 -0.37
CA SER A 527 -51.09 6.63 -0.55
C SER A 527 -50.85 5.75 -1.80
N VAL A 528 -51.53 4.61 -1.88
CA VAL A 528 -51.42 3.74 -3.07
C VAL A 528 -52.05 4.42 -4.29
N GLU A 529 -53.12 5.19 -4.05
CA GLU A 529 -53.82 6.00 -5.02
C GLU A 529 -52.93 7.10 -5.61
N GLU A 530 -52.07 7.74 -4.81
CA GLU A 530 -51.09 8.72 -5.30
C GLU A 530 -49.94 8.07 -6.08
N LEU A 531 -49.50 6.88 -5.68
CA LEU A 531 -48.40 6.13 -6.30
C LEU A 531 -48.78 5.40 -7.59
N LEU A 532 -50.08 5.20 -7.85
CA LEU A 532 -50.59 4.57 -9.08
C LEU A 532 -50.84 5.59 -10.20
N PRO A 533 -50.59 5.25 -11.48
CA PRO A 533 -51.07 6.03 -12.61
C PRO A 533 -52.61 6.11 -12.64
N GLU A 534 -53.17 7.19 -13.20
CA GLU A 534 -54.62 7.48 -13.17
C GLU A 534 -55.48 6.32 -13.70
N ASN A 535 -55.03 5.62 -14.75
CA ASN A 535 -55.69 4.46 -15.34
C ASN A 535 -55.91 3.30 -14.33
N PHE A 536 -55.05 3.16 -13.32
CA PHE A 536 -55.12 2.09 -12.32
C PHE A 536 -55.87 2.50 -11.04
N ARG A 537 -56.13 3.80 -10.83
CA ARG A 537 -56.85 4.30 -9.64
C ARG A 537 -58.34 3.93 -9.62
N ASN A 538 -58.94 3.79 -10.80
CA ASN A 538 -60.40 3.64 -10.98
C ASN A 538 -60.80 2.39 -11.80
N ASN A 539 -59.91 1.41 -11.97
CA ASN A 539 -60.16 0.24 -12.82
C ASN A 539 -61.04 -0.86 -12.18
N GLY A 540 -61.54 -0.64 -10.96
CA GLY A 540 -62.39 -1.57 -10.22
C GLY A 540 -61.64 -2.62 -9.38
N LYS A 541 -60.31 -2.72 -9.49
CA LYS A 541 -59.46 -3.53 -8.60
C LYS A 541 -58.98 -2.71 -7.41
N LYS A 542 -58.54 -3.40 -6.35
CA LYS A 542 -57.80 -2.81 -5.24
C LYS A 542 -56.36 -3.29 -5.27
N TYR A 543 -55.46 -2.41 -4.85
CA TYR A 543 -54.02 -2.65 -4.86
C TYR A 543 -53.39 -2.31 -3.51
N ARG A 544 -52.38 -3.08 -3.12
CA ARG A 544 -51.49 -2.80 -2.00
C ARG A 544 -50.04 -2.63 -2.50
N LYS A 545 -49.32 -1.61 -2.02
CA LYS A 545 -47.91 -1.40 -2.37
C LYS A 545 -47.01 -2.48 -1.76
N GLY A 546 -45.91 -2.82 -2.45
CA GLY A 546 -44.87 -3.70 -1.93
C GLY A 546 -44.03 -3.06 -0.82
N THR A 547 -43.46 -3.90 0.04
CA THR A 547 -42.64 -3.48 1.20
C THR A 547 -41.21 -4.03 1.16
N ASP A 548 -40.82 -4.70 0.08
CA ASP A 548 -39.44 -5.15 -0.14
C ASP A 548 -38.61 -4.01 -0.75
N THR A 549 -37.37 -3.84 -0.27
CA THR A 549 -36.35 -3.04 -0.96
C THR A 549 -35.50 -3.92 -1.87
N MET A 550 -34.75 -3.27 -2.75
CA MET A 550 -33.72 -3.92 -3.56
C MET A 550 -32.50 -4.31 -2.70
N ASP A 551 -31.68 -5.19 -3.27
CA ASP A 551 -30.36 -5.59 -2.79
C ASP A 551 -29.36 -4.43 -3.02
N VAL A 552 -28.51 -4.11 -2.04
CA VAL A 552 -27.45 -3.09 -2.17
C VAL A 552 -26.43 -3.40 -3.27
N TRP A 553 -26.31 -4.67 -3.68
CA TRP A 553 -25.56 -5.04 -4.87
C TRP A 553 -26.23 -4.58 -6.18
N PHE A 554 -27.55 -4.39 -6.19
CA PHE A 554 -28.30 -3.79 -7.28
C PHE A 554 -28.18 -2.26 -7.26
N ASP A 555 -28.24 -1.64 -6.07
CA ASP A 555 -27.95 -0.21 -5.88
C ASP A 555 -26.59 0.14 -6.47
N SER A 556 -25.51 -0.36 -5.87
CA SER A 556 -24.13 -0.15 -6.34
C SER A 556 -23.91 -0.64 -7.78
N GLY A 557 -24.54 -1.76 -8.18
CA GLY A 557 -24.48 -2.30 -9.54
C GLY A 557 -25.13 -1.41 -10.60
N SER A 558 -26.13 -0.59 -10.24
CA SER A 558 -26.76 0.37 -11.14
C SER A 558 -25.98 1.68 -11.32
N SER A 559 -24.86 1.87 -10.59
CA SER A 559 -24.04 3.10 -10.66
C SER A 559 -23.56 3.50 -12.06
N TRP A 560 -23.38 2.55 -12.99
CA TRP A 560 -23.04 2.88 -14.39
C TRP A 560 -24.17 3.66 -15.09
N ALA A 561 -25.43 3.45 -14.69
CA ALA A 561 -26.58 4.17 -15.24
C ALA A 561 -26.68 5.56 -14.61
N ALA A 562 -26.78 5.61 -13.27
CA ALA A 562 -26.95 6.83 -12.48
C ALA A 562 -25.79 7.83 -12.59
N VAL A 563 -24.58 7.34 -12.91
CA VAL A 563 -23.36 8.15 -12.92
C VAL A 563 -22.75 8.18 -14.33
N ALA A 564 -22.10 7.09 -14.77
CA ALA A 564 -21.28 7.09 -15.98
C ALA A 564 -22.05 7.31 -17.30
N LYS A 565 -23.35 6.99 -17.35
CA LYS A 565 -24.23 7.17 -18.51
C LYS A 565 -25.12 8.42 -18.42
N GLN A 566 -25.43 8.90 -17.21
CA GLN A 566 -26.36 10.01 -16.96
C GLN A 566 -25.67 11.37 -16.82
N ARG A 567 -24.45 11.43 -16.27
CA ARG A 567 -23.68 12.67 -16.14
C ARG A 567 -23.00 13.03 -17.46
N GLN A 568 -23.25 14.23 -17.98
CA GLN A 568 -22.84 14.66 -19.33
C GLN A 568 -21.32 14.87 -19.48
N GLU A 569 -20.62 15.06 -18.36
CA GLU A 569 -19.16 15.19 -18.31
C GLU A 569 -18.44 13.84 -18.27
N LEU A 570 -19.17 12.72 -18.16
CA LEU A 570 -18.68 11.35 -18.17
C LEU A 570 -19.03 10.63 -19.49
N HIS A 571 -18.61 9.37 -19.61
CA HIS A 571 -19.03 8.49 -20.70
C HIS A 571 -19.08 7.03 -20.27
N TYR A 572 -19.84 6.23 -21.01
CA TYR A 572 -20.11 4.82 -20.77
C TYR A 572 -19.87 4.02 -22.06
N PRO A 573 -19.18 2.86 -22.02
CA PRO A 573 -18.51 2.25 -20.86
C PRO A 573 -17.29 3.03 -20.36
N ALA A 574 -16.99 2.97 -19.06
CA ALA A 574 -15.83 3.63 -18.45
C ALA A 574 -14.50 2.99 -18.89
N GLU A 575 -13.36 3.70 -18.80
CA GLU A 575 -12.05 3.13 -19.13
C GLU A 575 -11.65 2.00 -18.19
N ILE A 576 -11.89 2.19 -16.89
CA ILE A 576 -11.39 1.31 -15.84
C ILE A 576 -12.31 1.31 -14.61
N TYR A 577 -12.57 0.11 -14.08
CA TYR A 577 -13.02 -0.13 -12.70
C TYR A 577 -11.81 -0.65 -11.90
N LEU A 578 -11.68 -0.26 -10.62
CA LEU A 578 -10.56 -0.65 -9.77
C LEU A 578 -11.00 -0.94 -8.34
N GLU A 579 -11.00 -2.20 -7.91
CA GLU A 579 -11.40 -2.59 -6.54
C GLU A 579 -10.64 -3.81 -5.98
N GLY A 580 -10.96 -4.19 -4.74
CA GLY A 580 -10.48 -5.39 -4.08
C GLY A 580 -10.99 -6.69 -4.71
N SER A 581 -10.23 -7.77 -4.52
CA SER A 581 -10.48 -9.06 -5.18
C SER A 581 -11.83 -9.72 -4.84
N ASP A 582 -12.45 -9.35 -3.72
CA ASP A 582 -13.82 -9.69 -3.33
C ASP A 582 -14.89 -9.20 -4.32
N GLN A 583 -14.65 -8.09 -5.02
CA GLN A 583 -15.66 -7.48 -5.89
C GLN A 583 -15.96 -8.29 -7.17
N HIS A 584 -15.23 -9.38 -7.44
CA HIS A 584 -15.63 -10.41 -8.42
C HIS A 584 -16.94 -11.12 -8.05
N ARG A 585 -17.33 -11.12 -6.77
CA ARG A 585 -18.63 -11.62 -6.27
C ARG A 585 -19.60 -10.51 -5.87
N GLY A 586 -19.14 -9.26 -5.95
CA GLY A 586 -19.87 -8.05 -5.59
C GLY A 586 -19.99 -7.13 -6.80
N TRP A 587 -19.42 -5.92 -6.67
CA TRP A 587 -19.68 -4.80 -7.56
C TRP A 587 -19.29 -4.99 -9.03
N PHE A 588 -18.20 -5.71 -9.34
CA PHE A 588 -17.85 -6.01 -10.74
C PHE A 588 -18.94 -6.87 -11.39
N GLN A 589 -19.41 -7.90 -10.67
CA GLN A 589 -20.42 -8.82 -11.18
C GLN A 589 -21.81 -8.18 -11.25
N SER A 590 -22.24 -7.42 -10.24
CA SER A 590 -23.56 -6.77 -10.28
C SER A 590 -23.63 -5.65 -11.30
N SER A 591 -22.54 -4.88 -11.48
CA SER A 591 -22.43 -3.88 -12.56
C SER A 591 -22.46 -4.55 -13.93
N LEU A 592 -21.72 -5.64 -14.14
CA LEU A 592 -21.76 -6.41 -15.38
C LEU A 592 -23.16 -6.92 -15.69
N LEU A 593 -23.81 -7.61 -14.75
CA LEU A 593 -25.10 -8.26 -14.98
C LEU A 593 -26.20 -7.25 -15.30
N THR A 594 -26.29 -6.14 -14.56
CA THR A 594 -27.28 -5.08 -14.83
C THR A 594 -26.99 -4.35 -16.15
N SER A 595 -25.72 -4.05 -16.45
CA SER A 595 -25.27 -3.39 -17.68
C SER A 595 -25.54 -4.23 -18.93
N VAL A 596 -25.24 -5.52 -18.89
CA VAL A 596 -25.50 -6.45 -20.01
C VAL A 596 -27.00 -6.68 -20.19
N ALA A 597 -27.76 -6.86 -19.10
CA ALA A 597 -29.21 -7.00 -19.19
C ALA A 597 -29.89 -5.76 -19.80
N ASN A 598 -29.40 -4.55 -19.50
CA ASN A 598 -29.93 -3.30 -20.07
C ASN A 598 -29.41 -3.00 -21.48
N ASN A 599 -28.09 -2.92 -21.68
CA ASN A 599 -27.46 -2.38 -22.89
C ASN A 599 -26.66 -3.43 -23.72
N GLY A 600 -26.52 -4.67 -23.24
CA GLY A 600 -25.79 -5.74 -23.94
C GLY A 600 -24.25 -5.67 -23.88
N VAL A 601 -23.68 -4.76 -23.09
CA VAL A 601 -22.22 -4.55 -22.97
C VAL A 601 -21.78 -4.44 -21.51
N ALA A 602 -20.49 -4.68 -21.24
CA ALA A 602 -19.88 -4.40 -19.93
C ALA A 602 -19.84 -2.88 -19.64
N PRO A 603 -19.94 -2.44 -18.38
CA PRO A 603 -19.88 -1.02 -18.03
C PRO A 603 -18.45 -0.47 -17.95
N TYR A 604 -17.45 -1.34 -18.13
CA TYR A 604 -16.02 -1.06 -18.06
C TYR A 604 -15.27 -1.66 -19.26
N LYS A 605 -14.19 -1.01 -19.69
CA LYS A 605 -13.25 -1.53 -20.71
C LYS A 605 -12.10 -2.33 -20.07
N THR A 606 -11.68 -1.95 -18.86
CA THR A 606 -10.61 -2.59 -18.06
C THR A 606 -11.11 -2.85 -16.64
N VAL A 607 -10.72 -3.97 -16.03
CA VAL A 607 -10.86 -4.21 -14.59
C VAL A 607 -9.48 -4.43 -13.98
N LEU A 608 -9.13 -3.61 -12.98
CA LEU A 608 -7.90 -3.74 -12.21
C LEU A 608 -8.25 -4.19 -10.78
N THR A 609 -7.63 -5.28 -10.33
CA THR A 609 -7.87 -5.87 -9.02
C THR A 609 -6.67 -5.70 -8.11
N HIS A 610 -6.92 -5.42 -6.83
CA HIS A 610 -5.93 -5.59 -5.76
C HIS A 610 -6.33 -6.65 -4.72
N GLY A 611 -5.33 -7.22 -4.04
CA GLY A 611 -5.53 -8.09 -2.88
C GLY A 611 -5.89 -7.33 -1.61
N PHE A 612 -5.92 -8.06 -0.50
CA PHE A 612 -6.16 -7.54 0.85
C PHE A 612 -4.86 -7.07 1.52
N VAL A 613 -5.00 -6.26 2.57
CA VAL A 613 -3.88 -5.84 3.41
C VAL A 613 -3.80 -6.74 4.64
N LEU A 614 -2.63 -7.34 4.85
CA LEU A 614 -2.31 -8.24 5.96
C LEU A 614 -1.28 -7.58 6.89
N ASP A 615 -1.09 -8.10 8.10
CA ASP A 615 -0.01 -7.65 8.98
C ASP A 615 1.38 -8.15 8.52
N GLU A 616 2.44 -7.70 9.20
CA GLU A 616 3.84 -8.15 8.97
C GLU A 616 4.06 -9.66 9.24
N GLN A 617 3.03 -10.43 9.63
CA GLN A 617 3.05 -11.88 9.78
C GLN A 617 2.10 -12.58 8.79
N ASN A 618 1.61 -11.87 7.77
CA ASN A 618 0.63 -12.32 6.77
C ASN A 618 -0.70 -12.81 7.38
N ARG A 619 -1.11 -12.25 8.53
CA ARG A 619 -2.42 -12.53 9.14
C ARG A 619 -3.41 -11.42 8.79
N LYS A 620 -4.70 -11.79 8.74
CA LYS A 620 -5.82 -10.86 8.58
C LYS A 620 -5.81 -9.83 9.71
N MET A 621 -5.90 -8.54 9.38
CA MET A 621 -5.96 -7.48 10.40
C MET A 621 -7.30 -7.54 11.16
N SER A 622 -7.26 -7.52 12.50
CA SER A 622 -8.46 -7.48 13.34
C SER A 622 -8.24 -6.73 14.66
N LYS A 623 -9.29 -6.05 15.14
CA LYS A 623 -9.22 -5.25 16.37
C LYS A 623 -8.96 -6.08 17.64
N SER A 624 -9.31 -7.37 17.62
CA SER A 624 -9.04 -8.32 18.71
C SER A 624 -7.58 -8.80 18.75
N LEU A 625 -6.90 -8.90 17.60
CA LEU A 625 -5.47 -9.21 17.52
C LEU A 625 -4.56 -8.00 17.75
N GLY A 626 -5.11 -6.78 17.70
CA GLY A 626 -4.34 -5.54 17.87
C GLY A 626 -3.38 -5.20 16.72
N ASN A 627 -3.46 -5.93 15.60
CA ASN A 627 -2.58 -5.83 14.44
C ASN A 627 -3.09 -4.87 13.34
N VAL A 628 -4.06 -4.00 13.66
CA VAL A 628 -4.66 -3.07 12.70
C VAL A 628 -3.79 -1.82 12.53
N VAL A 629 -3.48 -1.45 11.28
CA VAL A 629 -2.88 -0.16 10.94
C VAL A 629 -3.98 0.83 10.54
N ASP A 630 -4.09 1.94 11.27
CA ASP A 630 -5.00 3.05 10.99
C ASP A 630 -4.30 4.10 10.09
N PRO A 631 -4.81 4.41 8.89
CA PRO A 631 -4.22 5.41 8.00
C PRO A 631 -4.00 6.79 8.63
N ASN A 632 -4.90 7.22 9.51
CA ASN A 632 -4.81 8.54 10.13
C ASN A 632 -3.67 8.58 11.16
N ILE A 633 -3.38 7.46 11.84
CA ILE A 633 -2.21 7.32 12.73
C ILE A 633 -0.90 7.29 11.93
N VAL A 634 -0.88 6.73 10.71
CA VAL A 634 0.30 6.79 9.83
C VAL A 634 0.60 8.24 9.41
N ILE A 635 -0.45 8.99 9.09
CA ILE A 635 -0.34 10.34 8.52
C ILE A 635 -0.02 11.38 9.61
N GLU A 636 -0.86 11.48 10.64
CA GLU A 636 -0.78 12.50 11.70
C GLU A 636 0.05 12.06 12.93
N GLY A 637 0.43 10.78 12.98
CA GLY A 637 1.14 10.18 14.10
C GLY A 637 0.21 9.69 15.21
N GLY A 638 0.72 8.80 16.04
CA GLY A 638 0.03 8.26 17.21
C GLY A 638 0.26 9.08 18.48
N LYS A 639 -0.39 8.66 19.58
CA LYS A 639 -0.21 9.29 20.90
C LYS A 639 1.23 9.23 21.41
N ASN A 640 2.03 8.28 20.92
CA ASN A 640 3.45 8.17 21.18
C ASN A 640 4.25 8.33 19.88
N GLN A 641 4.60 9.57 19.53
CA GLN A 641 5.34 9.90 18.30
C GLN A 641 6.73 9.25 18.16
N LYS A 642 7.25 8.56 19.19
CA LYS A 642 8.48 7.74 19.08
C LYS A 642 8.23 6.35 18.49
N GLU A 643 7.03 5.80 18.69
CA GLU A 643 6.60 4.48 18.20
C GLU A 643 5.71 4.59 16.96
N GLU A 644 4.98 5.70 16.86
CA GLU A 644 4.03 6.04 15.79
C GLU A 644 4.31 7.48 15.34
N PRO A 645 5.45 7.76 14.70
CA PRO A 645 5.76 9.09 14.20
C PRO A 645 4.84 9.49 13.03
N PRO A 646 4.56 10.78 12.84
CA PRO A 646 3.82 11.27 11.67
C PRO A 646 4.65 11.09 10.40
N TYR A 647 4.27 10.14 9.55
CA TYR A 647 4.96 9.87 8.29
C TYR A 647 4.47 10.75 7.13
N GLY A 648 3.22 11.23 7.20
CA GLY A 648 2.54 11.93 6.11
C GLY A 648 1.85 10.99 5.11
N ALA A 649 0.93 11.53 4.34
CA ALA A 649 0.23 10.85 3.26
C ALA A 649 1.21 10.33 2.19
N ASP A 650 2.25 11.09 1.84
CA ASP A 650 3.24 10.68 0.83
C ASP A 650 3.93 9.34 1.16
N VAL A 651 4.15 9.02 2.44
CA VAL A 651 4.78 7.74 2.84
C VAL A 651 3.80 6.58 2.72
N LEU A 652 2.52 6.80 3.04
CA LEU A 652 1.47 5.81 2.81
C LEU A 652 1.28 5.54 1.30
N ARG A 653 1.36 6.59 0.47
CA ARG A 653 1.31 6.49 -0.99
C ARG A 653 2.54 5.78 -1.58
N LEU A 654 3.72 6.03 -1.02
CA LEU A 654 4.94 5.33 -1.39
C LEU A 654 4.85 3.82 -1.09
N TRP A 655 4.28 3.43 0.06
CA TRP A 655 3.99 2.01 0.36
C TRP A 655 3.09 1.38 -0.71
N VAL A 656 1.97 2.03 -1.06
CA VAL A 656 1.05 1.55 -2.12
C VAL A 656 1.78 1.36 -3.45
N SER A 657 2.70 2.27 -3.80
CA SER A 657 3.52 2.11 -5.01
C SER A 657 4.62 1.05 -4.92
N SER A 658 5.01 0.59 -3.72
CA SER A 658 6.16 -0.31 -3.52
C SER A 658 5.81 -1.80 -3.55
N VAL A 659 4.52 -2.14 -3.42
CA VAL A 659 4.02 -3.51 -3.34
C VAL A 659 3.48 -4.00 -4.68
N ASP A 660 3.57 -5.30 -4.93
CA ASP A 660 2.71 -5.94 -5.94
C ASP A 660 1.31 -6.10 -5.33
N TYR A 661 0.43 -5.15 -5.65
CA TYR A 661 -0.94 -5.14 -5.16
C TYR A 661 -1.81 -6.26 -5.74
N SER A 662 -1.35 -7.02 -6.76
CA SER A 662 -2.18 -8.05 -7.40
C SER A 662 -2.38 -9.29 -6.52
N THR A 663 -1.53 -9.47 -5.51
CA THR A 663 -1.69 -10.40 -4.39
C THR A 663 -2.06 -9.67 -3.10
N ASP A 664 -2.31 -10.41 -2.01
CA ASP A 664 -2.40 -9.81 -0.68
C ASP A 664 -1.05 -9.19 -0.27
N VAL A 665 -1.08 -8.05 0.42
CA VAL A 665 0.10 -7.22 0.70
C VAL A 665 0.31 -6.96 2.22
N PRO A 666 1.54 -7.11 2.74
CA PRO A 666 1.80 -6.87 4.16
C PRO A 666 1.96 -5.37 4.46
N LEU A 667 1.54 -4.95 5.65
CA LEU A 667 1.90 -3.67 6.25
C LEU A 667 2.12 -3.75 7.77
N GLY A 668 3.10 -2.98 8.25
CA GLY A 668 3.31 -2.72 9.67
C GLY A 668 4.34 -1.62 9.91
N LYS A 669 4.77 -1.48 11.17
CA LYS A 669 5.60 -0.35 11.62
C LYS A 669 7.01 -0.36 11.03
N ASN A 670 7.56 -1.53 10.67
CA ASN A 670 8.89 -1.63 10.07
C ASN A 670 8.86 -1.20 8.60
N LEU A 671 7.85 -1.63 7.85
CA LEU A 671 7.64 -1.23 6.45
C LEU A 671 7.37 0.28 6.34
N LEU A 672 6.51 0.85 7.20
CA LEU A 672 6.27 2.29 7.24
C LEU A 672 7.55 3.10 7.51
N LYS A 673 8.40 2.64 8.45
CA LYS A 673 9.69 3.26 8.72
C LYS A 673 10.60 3.24 7.48
N GLN A 674 10.70 2.10 6.81
CA GLN A 674 11.49 1.94 5.59
C GLN A 674 11.00 2.89 4.47
N MET A 675 9.69 3.02 4.27
CA MET A 675 9.13 3.98 3.31
C MET A 675 9.41 5.43 3.71
N GLY A 676 9.33 5.75 5.01
CA GLY A 676 9.75 7.06 5.54
C GLY A 676 11.21 7.39 5.23
N ASP A 677 12.12 6.42 5.39
CA ASP A 677 13.54 6.57 5.08
C ASP A 677 13.84 6.69 3.58
N ILE A 678 13.06 6.03 2.70
CA ILE A 678 13.19 6.17 1.25
C ILE A 678 12.64 7.54 0.79
N ARG A 679 11.49 7.97 1.32
CA ARG A 679 10.92 9.31 1.10
C ARG A 679 11.84 10.42 1.63
N ASN A 680 12.60 10.16 2.71
CA ASN A 680 13.70 11.03 3.17
C ASN A 680 14.85 11.10 2.14
N LYS A 681 15.28 9.96 1.57
CA LYS A 681 16.36 9.91 0.56
C LYS A 681 16.00 10.69 -0.71
N ILE A 682 14.80 10.47 -1.27
CA ILE A 682 14.30 11.19 -2.46
C ILE A 682 14.28 12.70 -2.19
N ARG A 683 13.73 13.13 -1.05
CA ARG A 683 13.71 14.54 -0.64
C ARG A 683 15.12 15.14 -0.50
N ASN A 684 16.06 14.40 0.09
CA ASN A 684 17.44 14.87 0.26
C ASN A 684 18.21 14.96 -1.07
N THR A 685 17.97 14.05 -2.01
CA THR A 685 18.51 14.15 -3.38
C THR A 685 17.97 15.41 -4.05
N ALA A 686 16.66 15.64 -4.04
CA ALA A 686 16.06 16.85 -4.61
C ALA A 686 16.55 18.14 -3.91
N ARG A 687 16.75 18.12 -2.58
CA ARG A 687 17.37 19.24 -1.83
C ARG A 687 18.77 19.55 -2.32
N PHE A 688 19.57 18.54 -2.63
CA PHE A 688 20.93 18.75 -3.18
C PHE A 688 20.87 19.40 -4.56
N LEU A 689 19.97 18.94 -5.44
CA LEU A 689 19.74 19.56 -6.75
C LEU A 689 19.34 21.04 -6.59
N LEU A 690 18.25 21.31 -5.84
CA LEU A 690 17.74 22.65 -5.53
C LEU A 690 18.83 23.58 -4.98
N GLY A 691 19.61 23.10 -4.01
CA GLY A 691 20.66 23.90 -3.38
C GLY A 691 21.78 24.32 -4.35
N ASN A 692 22.06 23.52 -5.36
CA ASN A 692 23.07 23.80 -6.39
C ASN A 692 22.54 24.62 -7.57
N LEU A 693 21.26 25.02 -7.57
CA LEU A 693 20.62 25.79 -8.65
C LEU A 693 20.28 27.25 -8.24
N HIS A 694 20.62 27.66 -7.02
CA HIS A 694 20.22 28.95 -6.43
C HIS A 694 20.74 30.20 -7.15
N ASP A 695 21.67 30.04 -8.08
CA ASP A 695 22.30 31.08 -8.88
C ASP A 695 22.32 30.70 -10.38
N PHE A 696 21.38 29.86 -10.82
CA PHE A 696 21.25 29.36 -12.19
C PHE A 696 19.91 29.78 -12.81
N ASP A 697 19.96 30.45 -13.96
CA ASP A 697 18.81 30.79 -14.79
C ASP A 697 18.86 29.98 -16.10
N PRO A 698 17.95 29.02 -16.34
CA PRO A 698 17.93 28.22 -17.56
C PRO A 698 17.81 29.02 -18.86
N GLN A 699 17.37 30.28 -18.82
CA GLN A 699 17.29 31.15 -20.00
C GLN A 699 18.62 31.83 -20.36
N LYS A 700 19.60 31.81 -19.44
CA LYS A 700 20.91 32.49 -19.59
C LYS A 700 22.11 31.55 -19.47
N ASP A 701 22.01 30.59 -18.56
CA ASP A 701 23.12 29.74 -18.10
C ASP A 701 23.09 28.32 -18.69
N ALA A 702 22.03 27.94 -19.39
CA ALA A 702 21.87 26.58 -19.92
C ALA A 702 22.84 26.31 -21.09
N VAL A 703 23.59 25.21 -20.98
CA VAL A 703 24.59 24.79 -21.97
C VAL A 703 23.96 23.86 -23.03
N PRO A 704 24.17 24.09 -24.35
CA PRO A 704 23.67 23.22 -25.40
C PRO A 704 24.14 21.76 -25.27
N TYR A 705 23.29 20.79 -25.65
CA TYR A 705 23.60 19.36 -25.54
C TYR A 705 24.90 18.97 -26.25
N GLU A 706 25.15 19.61 -27.40
CA GLU A 706 26.30 19.40 -28.26
C GLU A 706 27.63 19.89 -27.63
N GLU A 707 27.56 20.81 -26.66
CA GLU A 707 28.72 21.33 -25.93
C GLU A 707 28.98 20.58 -24.61
N LEU A 708 27.97 19.92 -24.03
CA LEU A 708 28.06 19.29 -22.72
C LEU A 708 29.22 18.27 -22.61
N PRO A 709 29.90 18.19 -21.45
CA PRO A 709 30.82 17.12 -21.10
C PRO A 709 30.28 15.70 -21.38
N GLU A 710 31.18 14.74 -21.53
CA GLU A 710 30.80 13.35 -21.84
C GLU A 710 30.00 12.71 -20.68
N LEU A 711 30.38 12.96 -19.43
CA LEU A 711 29.65 12.58 -18.22
C LEU A 711 28.23 13.17 -18.18
N ASP A 712 28.06 14.41 -18.64
CA ASP A 712 26.78 15.12 -18.63
C ASP A 712 25.83 14.57 -19.70
N ARG A 713 26.34 14.30 -20.90
CA ARG A 713 25.59 13.63 -21.96
C ARG A 713 25.24 12.18 -21.59
N TYR A 714 26.11 11.47 -20.87
CA TYR A 714 25.81 10.15 -20.32
C TYR A 714 24.70 10.21 -19.26
N MET A 715 24.69 11.22 -18.40
CA MET A 715 23.65 11.35 -17.37
C MET A 715 22.28 11.68 -17.96
N LEU A 716 22.23 12.51 -19.02
CA LEU A 716 21.01 12.73 -19.80
C LEU A 716 20.55 11.44 -20.50
N HIS A 717 21.47 10.61 -21.02
CA HIS A 717 21.12 9.31 -21.56
C HIS A 717 20.51 8.38 -20.51
N ARG A 718 21.12 8.26 -19.32
CA ARG A 718 20.59 7.42 -18.24
C ARG A 718 19.23 7.92 -17.75
N MET A 719 18.98 9.24 -17.76
CA MET A 719 17.64 9.79 -17.52
C MET A 719 16.61 9.33 -18.56
N THR A 720 16.97 9.27 -19.86
CA THR A 720 16.09 8.75 -20.91
C THR A 720 15.66 7.30 -20.63
N GLU A 721 16.58 6.45 -20.17
CA GLU A 721 16.25 5.08 -19.73
C GLU A 721 15.35 5.08 -18.49
N VAL A 722 15.75 5.77 -17.41
CA VAL A 722 15.05 5.83 -16.12
C VAL A 722 13.60 6.30 -16.28
N PHE A 723 13.36 7.36 -17.04
CA PHE A 723 12.00 7.88 -17.20
C PHE A 723 11.16 7.04 -18.17
N GLY A 724 11.78 6.33 -19.13
CA GLY A 724 11.10 5.30 -19.93
C GLY A 724 10.75 4.03 -19.13
N GLU A 725 11.63 3.58 -18.24
CA GLU A 725 11.35 2.51 -17.26
C GLU A 725 10.15 2.89 -16.37
N VAL A 726 10.11 4.13 -15.89
CA VAL A 726 9.00 4.69 -15.09
C VAL A 726 7.70 4.76 -15.89
N GLU A 727 7.71 5.31 -17.10
CA GLU A 727 6.50 5.41 -17.93
C GLU A 727 5.94 4.02 -18.27
N ALA A 728 6.80 3.06 -18.59
CA ALA A 728 6.40 1.67 -18.79
C ALA A 728 5.80 1.03 -17.52
N ALA A 729 6.24 1.41 -16.32
CA ALA A 729 5.64 0.97 -15.06
C ALA A 729 4.23 1.56 -14.85
N PHE A 730 3.96 2.79 -15.29
CA PHE A 730 2.62 3.38 -15.24
C PHE A 730 1.67 2.77 -16.28
N GLU A 731 2.08 2.64 -17.55
CA GLU A 731 1.24 2.06 -18.62
C GLU A 731 0.93 0.56 -18.41
N SER A 732 1.78 -0.16 -17.68
CA SER A 732 1.54 -1.55 -17.24
C SER A 732 0.88 -1.67 -15.86
N PHE A 733 0.63 -0.55 -15.18
CA PHE A 733 0.19 -0.44 -13.78
C PHE A 733 1.12 -1.10 -12.74
N GLN A 734 2.32 -1.56 -13.13
CA GLN A 734 3.31 -2.21 -12.25
C GLN A 734 4.09 -1.20 -11.39
N PHE A 735 3.40 -0.46 -10.51
CA PHE A 735 3.98 0.66 -9.75
C PHE A 735 5.22 0.30 -8.91
N PHE A 736 5.37 -0.96 -8.46
CA PHE A 736 6.57 -1.44 -7.76
C PHE A 736 7.85 -1.26 -8.58
N ARG A 737 7.76 -1.28 -9.92
CA ARG A 737 8.87 -1.00 -10.83
C ARG A 737 9.24 0.49 -10.83
N PHE A 738 8.26 1.39 -10.86
CA PHE A 738 8.48 2.83 -10.66
C PHE A 738 9.22 3.10 -9.34
N PHE A 739 8.75 2.48 -8.25
CA PHE A 739 9.36 2.61 -6.92
C PHE A 739 10.84 2.18 -6.93
N GLN A 740 11.13 1.00 -7.50
CA GLN A 740 12.50 0.49 -7.63
C GLN A 740 13.39 1.38 -8.51
N THR A 741 12.92 1.78 -9.69
CA THR A 741 13.67 2.62 -10.63
C THR A 741 13.95 4.01 -10.04
N VAL A 742 12.98 4.67 -9.41
CA VAL A 742 13.20 6.00 -8.78
C VAL A 742 14.12 5.90 -7.56
N GLN A 743 13.99 4.85 -6.74
CA GLN A 743 14.92 4.63 -5.63
C GLN A 743 16.36 4.42 -6.14
N ASN A 744 16.53 3.61 -7.19
CA ASN A 744 17.84 3.35 -7.79
C ASN A 744 18.42 4.60 -8.47
N PHE A 745 17.62 5.38 -9.19
CA PHE A 745 18.08 6.64 -9.80
C PHE A 745 18.56 7.64 -8.73
N CYS A 746 17.76 7.88 -7.68
CA CYS A 746 18.11 8.81 -6.62
C CYS A 746 19.38 8.40 -5.83
N VAL A 747 19.58 7.09 -5.60
CA VAL A 747 20.69 6.57 -4.79
C VAL A 747 21.93 6.23 -5.63
N VAL A 748 21.79 5.42 -6.67
CA VAL A 748 22.91 4.80 -7.41
C VAL A 748 23.44 5.69 -8.54
N ASP A 749 22.56 6.33 -9.30
CA ASP A 749 22.94 7.17 -10.44
C ASP A 749 23.21 8.62 -10.02
N LEU A 750 22.32 9.22 -9.23
CA LEU A 750 22.50 10.57 -8.69
C LEU A 750 23.44 10.58 -7.48
N SER A 751 22.98 10.16 -6.29
CA SER A 751 23.71 10.39 -5.03
C SER A 751 25.11 9.77 -4.99
N ASN A 752 25.25 8.50 -5.34
CA ASN A 752 26.51 7.75 -5.20
C ASN A 752 27.45 7.90 -6.40
N PHE A 753 26.98 8.42 -7.53
CA PHE A 753 27.77 8.53 -8.76
C PHE A 753 27.90 9.99 -9.24
N TYR A 754 26.84 10.54 -9.83
CA TYR A 754 26.90 11.82 -10.53
C TYR A 754 27.08 13.02 -9.60
N LEU A 755 26.25 13.12 -8.56
CA LEU A 755 26.31 14.22 -7.59
C LEU A 755 27.56 14.18 -6.72
N ASP A 756 28.20 13.01 -6.59
CA ASP A 756 29.43 12.84 -5.84
C ASP A 756 30.64 13.39 -6.61
N VAL A 757 30.77 13.04 -7.89
CA VAL A 757 31.78 13.58 -8.82
C VAL A 757 31.55 15.08 -9.07
N ALA A 758 30.30 15.51 -9.19
CA ALA A 758 29.95 16.89 -9.48
C ALA A 758 30.36 17.90 -8.39
N LYS A 759 30.61 17.47 -7.14
CA LYS A 759 30.96 18.37 -6.03
C LYS A 759 32.15 19.28 -6.33
N ASP A 760 33.20 18.78 -6.98
CA ASP A 760 34.38 19.59 -7.32
C ASP A 760 33.99 20.77 -8.23
N ARG A 761 33.43 20.50 -9.41
CA ARG A 761 33.01 21.55 -10.36
C ARG A 761 31.84 22.42 -9.87
N LEU A 762 30.96 21.91 -9.01
CA LEU A 762 29.87 22.71 -8.44
C LEU A 762 30.36 23.71 -7.38
N TYR A 763 31.34 23.32 -6.57
CA TYR A 763 31.80 24.07 -5.40
C TYR A 763 33.07 24.88 -5.65
N ILE A 764 33.99 24.36 -6.48
CA ILE A 764 35.37 24.87 -6.64
C ILE A 764 35.50 25.79 -7.85
N SER A 765 34.84 25.50 -8.98
CA SER A 765 34.82 26.44 -10.12
C SER A 765 34.12 27.75 -9.77
N ALA A 766 34.44 28.82 -10.50
CA ALA A 766 33.78 30.11 -10.44
C ALA A 766 32.27 30.00 -10.73
N PRO A 767 31.43 30.94 -10.25
CA PRO A 767 29.97 30.83 -10.33
C PRO A 767 29.44 30.64 -11.76
N ASP A 768 30.01 31.38 -12.70
CA ASP A 768 29.67 31.49 -14.12
C ASP A 768 30.49 30.55 -15.03
N ALA A 769 31.46 29.81 -14.49
CA ALA A 769 32.33 28.93 -15.26
C ALA A 769 31.55 27.84 -16.01
N PHE A 770 31.93 27.58 -17.27
CA PHE A 770 31.36 26.52 -18.12
C PHE A 770 31.28 25.14 -17.42
N ARG A 771 32.34 24.77 -16.67
CA ARG A 771 32.40 23.51 -15.89
C ARG A 771 31.25 23.38 -14.89
N ARG A 772 30.79 24.50 -14.34
CA ARG A 772 29.71 24.60 -13.36
C ARG A 772 28.35 24.72 -14.04
N ARG A 773 28.22 25.59 -15.07
CA ARG A 773 26.97 25.79 -15.82
C ARG A 773 26.50 24.55 -16.59
N SER A 774 27.41 23.79 -17.19
CA SER A 774 27.11 22.48 -17.81
C SER A 774 26.50 21.50 -16.81
N CYS A 775 27.10 21.40 -15.61
CA CYS A 775 26.55 20.60 -14.52
C CYS A 775 25.15 21.08 -14.11
N GLN A 776 24.99 22.38 -13.84
CA GLN A 776 23.71 22.96 -13.39
C GLN A 776 22.59 22.75 -14.41
N THR A 777 22.89 22.80 -15.72
CA THR A 777 21.95 22.46 -16.80
C THR A 777 21.36 21.07 -16.62
N VAL A 778 22.21 20.06 -16.37
CA VAL A 778 21.76 18.67 -16.15
C VAL A 778 21.08 18.50 -14.78
N LEU A 779 21.50 19.23 -13.74
CA LEU A 779 20.82 19.23 -12.44
C LEU A 779 19.39 19.79 -12.52
N ALA A 780 19.16 20.84 -13.32
CA ALA A 780 17.84 21.42 -13.55
C ALA A 780 16.91 20.43 -14.26
N ILE A 781 17.40 19.79 -15.34
CA ILE A 781 16.67 18.74 -16.07
C ILE A 781 16.35 17.55 -15.14
N ALA A 782 17.32 17.09 -14.35
CA ALA A 782 17.13 16.01 -13.38
C ALA A 782 16.07 16.35 -12.33
N LEU A 783 16.08 17.59 -11.81
CA LEU A 783 15.16 18.04 -10.78
C LEU A 783 13.72 18.12 -11.29
N GLU A 784 13.51 18.78 -12.44
CA GLU A 784 12.18 18.91 -13.02
C GLU A 784 11.58 17.56 -13.41
N ASN A 785 12.35 16.70 -14.06
CA ASN A 785 11.84 15.40 -14.50
C ASN A 785 11.66 14.43 -13.32
N LEU A 786 12.49 14.51 -12.27
CA LEU A 786 12.23 13.81 -11.00
C LEU A 786 10.90 14.26 -10.38
N ALA A 787 10.66 15.58 -10.26
CA ALA A 787 9.41 16.11 -9.71
C ALA A 787 8.18 15.63 -10.51
N LYS A 788 8.21 15.76 -11.84
CA LYS A 788 7.13 15.31 -12.73
C LYS A 788 6.89 13.80 -12.63
N SER A 789 7.95 12.98 -12.61
CA SER A 789 7.84 11.52 -12.54
C SER A 789 7.24 10.99 -11.24
N ILE A 790 7.53 11.63 -10.09
CA ILE A 790 7.04 11.17 -8.79
C ILE A 790 5.68 11.76 -8.43
N ALA A 791 5.21 12.79 -9.14
CA ALA A 791 3.97 13.51 -8.86
C ALA A 791 2.69 12.66 -8.74
N PRO A 792 2.51 11.52 -9.46
CA PRO A 792 1.36 10.65 -9.21
C PRO A 792 1.37 9.99 -7.82
N VAL A 793 2.56 9.66 -7.29
CA VAL A 793 2.71 8.89 -6.04
C VAL A 793 3.05 9.81 -4.86
N LEU A 794 4.16 10.54 -4.95
CA LEU A 794 4.64 11.48 -3.96
C LEU A 794 4.13 12.89 -4.28
N CYS A 795 2.81 13.05 -4.37
CA CYS A 795 2.18 14.26 -4.90
C CYS A 795 2.54 15.51 -4.10
N HIS A 796 2.66 15.42 -2.77
CA HIS A 796 3.03 16.57 -1.94
C HIS A 796 4.52 16.88 -2.06
N THR A 797 5.40 15.87 -2.06
CA THR A 797 6.85 16.08 -2.23
C THR A 797 7.18 16.62 -3.62
N ALA A 798 6.48 16.20 -4.68
CA ALA A 798 6.65 16.72 -6.03
C ALA A 798 6.31 18.22 -6.13
N GLU A 799 5.16 18.62 -5.58
CA GLU A 799 4.74 20.01 -5.53
C GLU A 799 5.68 20.85 -4.63
N ASP A 800 6.10 20.32 -3.48
CA ASP A 800 7.05 21.00 -2.60
C ASP A 800 8.42 21.17 -3.24
N ILE A 801 8.86 20.24 -4.09
CA ILE A 801 10.07 20.42 -4.91
C ILE A 801 9.85 21.53 -5.93
N TRP A 802 8.71 21.54 -6.62
CA TRP A 802 8.38 22.53 -7.67
C TRP A 802 8.32 23.96 -7.12
N GLN A 803 7.66 24.17 -5.98
CA GLN A 803 7.50 25.48 -5.34
C GLN A 803 8.81 26.09 -4.82
N PHE A 804 9.88 25.31 -4.72
CA PHE A 804 11.20 25.78 -4.29
C PHE A 804 12.23 25.86 -5.42
N ILE A 805 11.83 25.60 -6.68
CA ILE A 805 12.70 25.81 -7.86
C ILE A 805 13.10 27.32 -7.90
N PRO A 806 14.41 27.64 -7.98
CA PRO A 806 14.89 29.01 -7.80
C PRO A 806 14.75 29.92 -9.03
N TYR A 807 14.39 29.35 -10.18
CA TYR A 807 14.20 30.06 -11.46
C TYR A 807 12.72 30.02 -11.89
N SER A 808 12.32 30.95 -12.76
CA SER A 808 10.94 31.03 -13.25
C SER A 808 10.62 29.85 -14.17
N THR A 809 9.64 29.03 -13.76
CA THR A 809 8.94 28.09 -14.63
C THR A 809 7.65 28.74 -15.15
N PRO A 810 7.12 28.32 -16.32
CA PRO A 810 5.86 28.85 -16.86
C PRO A 810 4.60 28.22 -16.23
N TYR A 811 4.76 27.44 -15.14
CA TYR A 811 3.72 26.61 -14.52
C TYR A 811 3.75 26.80 -13.00
N LYS A 812 2.62 27.14 -12.37
CA LYS A 812 2.54 27.33 -10.91
C LYS A 812 2.71 26.03 -10.15
N SER A 813 2.23 24.91 -10.73
CA SER A 813 2.25 23.58 -10.13
C SER A 813 2.96 22.58 -11.04
N VAL A 814 3.58 21.57 -10.43
CA VAL A 814 4.17 20.41 -11.14
C VAL A 814 3.15 19.71 -12.05
N PHE A 815 1.86 19.74 -11.70
CA PHE A 815 0.80 19.10 -12.48
C PHE A 815 0.44 19.88 -13.75
N GLU A 816 0.65 21.20 -13.78
CA GLU A 816 0.48 22.02 -14.98
C GLU A 816 1.63 21.82 -15.99
N ALA A 817 2.80 21.36 -15.54
CA ALA A 817 3.96 21.12 -16.40
C ALA A 817 3.85 19.84 -17.26
N GLY A 818 2.88 18.98 -16.94
CA GLY A 818 2.63 17.71 -17.63
C GLY A 818 3.67 16.62 -17.35
N TRP A 819 3.53 15.50 -18.05
CA TRP A 819 4.41 14.35 -17.91
C TRP A 819 5.85 14.65 -18.34
N VAL A 820 6.77 13.78 -17.93
CA VAL A 820 8.20 13.86 -18.24
C VAL A 820 8.43 13.97 -19.75
N LYS A 821 9.36 14.85 -20.14
CA LYS A 821 9.85 14.98 -21.52
C LYS A 821 11.34 14.74 -21.54
N VAL A 822 11.76 13.88 -22.46
CA VAL A 822 13.16 13.55 -22.75
C VAL A 822 13.41 13.84 -24.23
N ASP A 823 14.59 14.36 -24.56
CA ASP A 823 14.99 14.62 -25.94
C ASP A 823 15.56 13.33 -26.56
N GLU A 824 15.09 12.92 -27.74
CA GLU A 824 15.62 11.73 -28.44
C GLU A 824 17.12 11.86 -28.73
N ARG A 825 17.67 13.08 -28.84
CA ARG A 825 19.12 13.31 -28.97
C ARG A 825 19.93 12.78 -27.79
N TRP A 826 19.34 12.64 -26.61
CA TRP A 826 20.00 12.07 -25.43
C TRP A 826 20.19 10.54 -25.54
N LYS A 827 19.56 9.88 -26.51
CA LYS A 827 19.59 8.42 -26.66
C LYS A 827 20.87 7.94 -27.36
N ASN A 828 21.95 7.77 -26.59
CA ASN A 828 23.26 7.34 -27.10
C ASN A 828 23.75 6.03 -26.43
N PRO A 829 23.37 4.85 -26.96
CA PRO A 829 23.77 3.56 -26.40
C PRO A 829 25.29 3.28 -26.44
N GLN A 830 26.00 3.83 -27.43
CA GLN A 830 27.45 3.69 -27.57
C GLN A 830 28.18 4.40 -26.42
N LEU A 831 27.73 5.60 -26.08
CA LEU A 831 28.15 6.35 -24.89
C LEU A 831 27.81 5.60 -23.61
N ALA A 832 26.61 5.01 -23.52
CA ALA A 832 26.19 4.19 -22.37
C ALA A 832 27.17 3.04 -22.09
N ALA A 833 27.57 2.30 -23.13
CA ALA A 833 28.49 1.18 -23.01
C ALA A 833 29.89 1.62 -22.52
N LYS A 834 30.43 2.72 -23.04
CA LYS A 834 31.70 3.32 -22.56
C LYS A 834 31.61 3.68 -21.07
N TRP A 835 30.54 4.37 -20.67
CA TRP A 835 30.36 4.78 -19.27
C TRP A 835 30.02 3.62 -18.32
N GLN A 836 29.43 2.53 -18.81
CA GLN A 836 29.27 1.30 -18.03
C GLN A 836 30.64 0.69 -17.67
N GLN A 837 31.58 0.66 -18.62
CA GLN A 837 32.97 0.23 -18.36
C GLN A 837 33.68 1.18 -17.37
N LEU A 838 33.56 2.50 -17.55
CA LEU A 838 34.13 3.49 -16.62
C LEU A 838 33.53 3.40 -15.21
N ARG A 839 32.24 3.07 -15.07
CA ARG A 839 31.59 2.84 -13.77
C ARG A 839 32.04 1.54 -13.09
N GLN A 840 32.24 0.46 -13.86
CA GLN A 840 32.85 -0.77 -13.34
C GLN A 840 34.30 -0.52 -12.87
N LEU A 841 35.08 0.22 -13.67
CA LEU A 841 36.44 0.62 -13.32
C LEU A 841 36.49 1.44 -12.02
N ARG A 842 35.58 2.43 -11.86
CA ARG A 842 35.43 3.18 -10.60
C ARG A 842 35.07 2.27 -9.42
N GLN A 843 34.26 1.23 -9.61
CA GLN A 843 33.93 0.29 -8.54
C GLN A 843 35.16 -0.50 -8.08
N GLU A 844 36.01 -0.99 -8.99
CA GLU A 844 37.24 -1.69 -8.61
C GLU A 844 38.25 -0.74 -7.93
N VAL A 845 38.41 0.49 -8.43
CA VAL A 845 39.25 1.52 -7.78
C VAL A 845 38.74 1.85 -6.37
N ASN A 846 37.43 2.03 -6.20
CA ASN A 846 36.83 2.32 -4.89
C ASN A 846 37.06 1.19 -3.87
N LYS A 847 37.09 -0.09 -4.28
CA LYS A 847 37.38 -1.21 -3.35
C LYS A 847 38.78 -1.08 -2.75
N VAL A 848 39.79 -0.81 -3.58
CA VAL A 848 41.18 -0.66 -3.13
C VAL A 848 41.36 0.62 -2.30
N MET A 849 40.67 1.71 -2.66
CA MET A 849 40.64 2.93 -1.85
C MET A 849 40.04 2.70 -0.45
N GLU A 850 38.94 1.95 -0.35
CA GLU A 850 38.30 1.71 0.95
C GLU A 850 39.15 0.79 1.84
N GLN A 851 39.90 -0.15 1.25
CA GLN A 851 40.92 -0.89 1.99
C GLN A 851 42.00 0.06 2.54
N ALA A 852 42.60 0.90 1.68
CA ALA A 852 43.61 1.87 2.07
C ALA A 852 43.11 2.90 3.11
N ARG A 853 41.80 3.17 3.14
CA ARG A 853 41.14 3.99 4.15
C ARG A 853 40.92 3.24 5.47
N SER A 854 40.47 1.99 5.42
CA SER A 854 40.20 1.20 6.63
C SER A 854 41.48 0.87 7.42
N GLU A 855 42.59 0.61 6.71
CA GLU A 855 43.94 0.46 7.27
C GLU A 855 44.64 1.81 7.58
N LYS A 856 43.95 2.95 7.35
CA LYS A 856 44.38 4.34 7.67
C LYS A 856 45.63 4.85 6.93
N THR A 857 45.97 4.28 5.78
CA THR A 857 47.01 4.87 4.92
C THR A 857 46.53 6.16 4.26
N ILE A 858 45.24 6.29 3.97
CA ILE A 858 44.58 7.55 3.55
C ILE A 858 43.37 7.84 4.45
N GLY A 859 43.09 9.12 4.75
CA GLY A 859 41.86 9.53 5.45
C GLY A 859 40.69 9.69 4.47
N SER A 860 40.92 10.42 3.39
CA SER A 860 39.97 10.73 2.31
C SER A 860 40.46 10.18 0.96
N SER A 861 39.58 10.00 -0.03
CA SER A 861 40.01 9.58 -1.38
C SER A 861 40.86 10.65 -2.08
N LEU A 862 40.70 11.93 -1.72
CA LEU A 862 41.56 13.02 -2.22
C LEU A 862 43.03 12.90 -1.74
N GLU A 863 43.32 12.15 -0.67
CA GLU A 863 44.71 11.83 -0.29
C GLU A 863 45.33 10.73 -1.15
N ALA A 864 44.58 10.13 -2.08
CA ALA A 864 45.07 9.05 -2.94
C ALA A 864 45.59 9.56 -4.29
N LYS A 865 46.62 8.86 -4.77
CA LYS A 865 47.02 8.74 -6.17
C LYS A 865 46.68 7.32 -6.62
N VAL A 866 45.93 7.21 -7.72
CA VAL A 866 45.53 5.93 -8.30
C VAL A 866 46.56 5.54 -9.36
N LEU A 867 47.17 4.37 -9.21
CA LEU A 867 48.03 3.77 -10.23
C LEU A 867 47.20 2.72 -10.99
N LEU A 868 47.06 2.86 -12.30
CA LEU A 868 46.06 2.11 -13.08
C LEU A 868 46.68 1.47 -14.33
N TYR A 869 46.70 0.14 -14.35
CA TYR A 869 47.05 -0.68 -15.52
C TYR A 869 45.79 -1.30 -16.14
N VAL A 870 45.64 -1.21 -17.47
CA VAL A 870 44.57 -1.87 -18.22
C VAL A 870 45.16 -2.64 -19.39
N ALA A 871 44.85 -3.94 -19.48
CA ALA A 871 45.40 -4.83 -20.51
C ALA A 871 44.72 -4.67 -21.89
N ASP A 872 43.49 -4.17 -21.91
CA ASP A 872 42.77 -3.83 -23.15
C ASP A 872 43.33 -2.52 -23.73
N GLU A 873 44.02 -2.60 -24.86
CA GLU A 873 44.67 -1.47 -25.53
C GLU A 873 43.67 -0.35 -25.88
N LYS A 874 42.48 -0.72 -26.38
CA LYS A 874 41.44 0.24 -26.79
C LYS A 874 40.80 0.96 -25.61
N LEU A 875 40.68 0.28 -24.47
CA LEU A 875 40.27 0.94 -23.23
C LEU A 875 41.41 1.80 -22.66
N ARG A 876 42.68 1.38 -22.80
CA ARG A 876 43.84 2.19 -22.39
C ARG A 876 43.91 3.50 -23.18
N GLU A 877 43.74 3.48 -24.50
CA GLU A 877 43.67 4.68 -25.35
C GLU A 877 42.60 5.66 -24.85
N GLN A 878 41.38 5.19 -24.61
CA GLN A 878 40.28 6.02 -24.08
C GLN A 878 40.56 6.57 -22.68
N LEU A 879 41.33 5.85 -21.85
CA LEU A 879 41.71 6.33 -20.52
C LEU A 879 42.80 7.42 -20.61
N VAL A 880 43.69 7.37 -21.60
CA VAL A 880 44.68 8.43 -21.87
C VAL A 880 44.01 9.74 -22.29
N GLU A 881 42.98 9.69 -23.14
CA GLU A 881 42.16 10.87 -23.49
C GLU A 881 41.52 11.53 -22.25
N LEU A 882 41.20 10.72 -21.23
CA LEU A 882 40.60 11.17 -19.96
C LEU A 882 41.65 11.47 -18.87
N ASN A 883 42.94 11.38 -19.16
CA ASN A 883 44.01 11.66 -18.18
C ASN A 883 45.12 12.57 -18.76
N PRO A 884 44.77 13.81 -19.19
CA PRO A 884 45.73 14.73 -19.79
C PRO A 884 46.84 15.13 -18.81
N GLU A 885 48.08 15.19 -19.31
CA GLU A 885 49.22 15.67 -18.53
C GLU A 885 49.05 17.15 -18.14
N VAL A 886 49.45 17.49 -16.92
CA VAL A 886 49.32 18.86 -16.38
C VAL A 886 50.43 19.75 -16.93
N VAL A 887 50.16 20.40 -18.05
CA VAL A 887 51.06 21.39 -18.67
C VAL A 887 51.41 22.50 -17.67
N GLU A 888 52.70 22.78 -17.47
CA GLU A 888 53.16 23.83 -16.56
C GLU A 888 52.82 25.23 -17.09
N LEU A 889 51.78 25.84 -16.52
CA LEU A 889 51.26 27.17 -16.88
C LEU A 889 51.84 28.32 -16.04
N LEU A 890 53.05 28.16 -15.48
CA LEU A 890 53.74 29.17 -14.66
C LEU A 890 55.21 29.29 -15.06
N ALA A 891 55.45 29.84 -16.25
CA ALA A 891 56.79 30.05 -16.80
C ALA A 891 56.96 31.43 -17.45
N GLU A 892 56.77 32.50 -16.68
CA GLU A 892 57.21 33.86 -17.07
C GLU A 892 58.42 34.31 -16.24
N ASN A 893 59.59 34.26 -16.89
CA ASN A 893 60.84 34.98 -16.56
C ASN A 893 61.40 34.88 -15.12
N PRO A 894 62.32 33.94 -14.84
CA PRO A 894 63.19 34.05 -13.66
C PRO A 894 64.17 35.22 -13.83
N VAL A 895 64.02 36.27 -13.01
CA VAL A 895 64.99 37.37 -12.94
C VAL A 895 66.15 36.96 -12.01
N GLU A 896 67.33 36.72 -12.56
CA GLU A 896 68.52 36.41 -11.78
C GLU A 896 68.97 37.60 -10.90
N PRO A 897 69.14 37.42 -9.58
CA PRO A 897 69.70 38.45 -8.72
C PRO A 897 71.23 38.54 -8.90
N LYS A 898 71.71 39.62 -9.52
CA LYS A 898 73.15 39.91 -9.59
C LYS A 898 73.72 40.15 -8.18
N ILE A 899 74.78 39.41 -7.85
CA ILE A 899 75.63 39.66 -6.68
C ILE A 899 76.72 40.67 -7.06
N ILE A 900 76.96 41.68 -6.22
CA ILE A 900 78.19 42.49 -6.21
C ILE A 900 78.61 42.72 -4.75
N ASP A 901 79.70 42.05 -4.37
CA ASP A 901 80.72 42.30 -3.34
C ASP A 901 80.46 43.27 -2.16
N ALA A 902 80.58 42.74 -0.92
CA ALA A 902 81.56 43.21 0.08
C ALA A 902 81.64 42.28 1.32
N GLU A 903 82.85 41.82 1.67
CA GLU A 903 83.22 41.30 3.01
C GLU A 903 83.95 42.42 3.84
N PRO A 904 84.59 42.20 5.02
CA PRO A 904 84.64 41.04 5.95
C PRO A 904 84.51 41.39 7.47
N TYR A 905 84.84 40.42 8.36
CA TYR A 905 85.27 40.54 9.78
C TYR A 905 84.27 40.60 10.98
N ILE A 906 83.74 39.43 11.35
CA ILE A 906 84.14 38.60 12.53
C ILE A 906 84.53 39.30 13.88
N THR A 907 83.77 38.96 14.96
CA THR A 907 84.08 38.99 16.43
C THR A 907 84.29 40.33 17.17
N PRO A 908 84.23 40.36 18.54
CA PRO A 908 83.66 39.40 19.51
C PRO A 908 82.53 40.02 20.40
N GLY A 909 81.92 39.24 21.28
CA GLY A 909 80.80 39.68 22.13
C GLY A 909 81.18 40.47 23.39
N ALA A 910 80.27 41.31 23.87
CA ALA A 910 80.31 42.00 25.17
C ALA A 910 78.90 42.11 25.79
N ILE A 911 78.82 42.22 27.11
CA ILE A 911 77.58 42.24 27.89
C ILE A 911 77.33 43.67 28.43
N THR A 912 76.13 44.25 28.24
CA THR A 912 75.33 44.95 29.28
C THR A 912 74.03 45.60 28.76
N THR A 913 73.13 45.91 29.71
CA THR A 913 71.72 46.30 29.53
C THR A 913 71.45 47.80 29.55
N LYS A 914 70.40 48.25 28.84
CA LYS A 914 69.26 49.13 29.28
C LYS A 914 68.38 49.49 28.06
N LYS A 915 67.04 49.30 28.05
CA LYS A 915 65.94 50.08 28.70
C LYS A 915 65.84 51.51 28.13
N TYR A 916 64.69 52.09 27.73
CA TYR A 916 63.23 51.76 27.79
C TYR A 916 62.46 52.89 27.02
N PRO A 917 61.10 52.95 26.91
CA PRO A 917 60.03 51.93 26.88
C PRO A 917 59.02 52.19 25.70
N VAL A 918 57.76 51.75 25.83
CA VAL A 918 56.56 52.09 24.99
C VAL A 918 56.57 51.59 23.54
N LEU A 919 56.04 50.37 23.32
CA LEU A 919 55.16 49.98 22.19
C LEU A 919 54.76 48.47 22.28
N GLN A 920 54.26 48.01 23.44
CA GLN A 920 53.94 46.58 23.63
C GLN A 920 52.72 46.27 24.52
N GLU A 921 51.82 47.23 24.74
CA GLU A 921 50.66 47.10 25.65
C GLU A 921 49.30 47.12 24.91
N LEU A 922 49.20 46.44 23.76
CA LEU A 922 47.96 46.34 22.98
C LEU A 922 47.54 44.92 22.59
N ASN A 923 48.21 43.88 23.12
CA ASN A 923 47.90 42.48 22.83
C ASN A 923 47.70 41.61 24.10
N VAL A 924 47.40 42.25 25.24
CA VAL A 924 47.19 41.60 26.54
C VAL A 924 45.82 41.99 27.09
N ASN A 925 44.77 41.31 26.60
CA ASN A 925 43.46 41.30 27.26
C ASN A 925 42.55 40.12 26.85
N PHE A 926 42.67 39.61 25.61
CA PHE A 926 41.85 38.47 25.17
C PHE A 926 42.25 37.14 25.83
N GLY A 927 43.51 36.98 26.23
CA GLY A 927 44.03 35.75 26.83
C GLY A 927 43.56 35.46 28.26
N GLU A 928 43.30 36.50 29.08
CA GLU A 928 42.82 36.31 30.45
C GLU A 928 41.34 35.99 30.52
N PHE A 929 40.52 36.59 29.64
CA PHE A 929 39.10 36.27 29.53
C PHE A 929 38.86 34.77 29.27
N VAL A 930 39.62 34.19 28.33
CA VAL A 930 39.54 32.76 28.00
C VAL A 930 40.07 31.87 29.13
N ARG A 931 41.06 32.30 29.92
CA ARG A 931 41.57 31.52 31.05
C ARG A 931 40.58 31.45 32.22
N ASN A 932 40.01 32.58 32.62
CA ASN A 932 39.22 32.66 33.87
C ASN A 932 37.86 31.95 33.81
N TYR A 933 37.28 31.74 32.62
CA TYR A 933 35.98 31.04 32.48
C TYR A 933 36.08 29.57 32.04
N ASN A 934 37.28 29.06 31.70
CA ASN A 934 37.40 27.69 31.19
C ASN A 934 37.18 26.64 32.28
N GLN A 935 37.69 26.85 33.50
CA GLN A 935 37.51 25.91 34.62
C GLN A 935 36.03 25.71 35.02
N PRO A 936 35.20 26.77 35.21
CA PRO A 936 33.77 26.61 35.45
C PRO A 936 33.05 25.85 34.33
N LEU A 937 33.32 26.17 33.06
CA LEU A 937 32.67 25.54 31.91
C LEU A 937 33.06 24.06 31.76
N ILE A 938 34.34 23.72 31.93
CA ILE A 938 34.80 22.31 31.95
C ILE A 938 34.18 21.56 33.14
N THR A 939 34.06 22.18 34.31
CA THR A 939 33.44 21.57 35.50
C THR A 939 31.95 21.30 35.28
N VAL A 940 31.20 22.26 34.73
CA VAL A 940 29.78 22.08 34.38
C VAL A 940 29.61 21.01 33.29
N GLY A 941 30.48 21.00 32.27
CA GLY A 941 30.51 19.97 31.23
C GLY A 941 30.78 18.56 31.76
N LEU A 942 31.73 18.41 32.69
CA LEU A 942 32.02 17.13 33.36
C LEU A 942 30.89 16.68 34.28
N ILE A 943 30.22 17.60 34.99
CA ILE A 943 29.04 17.28 35.81
C ILE A 943 27.88 16.81 34.92
N LEU A 944 27.59 17.51 33.82
CA LEU A 944 26.58 17.10 32.84
C LEU A 944 26.91 15.76 32.19
N ALA A 945 28.15 15.54 31.76
CA ALA A 945 28.59 14.26 31.22
C ALA A 945 28.46 13.12 32.25
N THR A 946 28.76 13.38 33.52
CA THR A 946 28.61 12.40 34.61
C THR A 946 27.15 12.08 34.89
N ILE A 947 26.26 13.09 34.93
CA ILE A 947 24.81 12.90 35.10
C ILE A 947 24.22 12.12 33.92
N ILE A 948 24.58 12.46 32.67
CA ILE A 948 24.14 11.74 31.47
C ILE A 948 24.64 10.29 31.50
N THR A 949 25.90 10.07 31.88
CA THR A 949 26.50 8.72 31.99
C THR A 949 25.81 7.90 33.08
N LEU A 950 25.52 8.48 34.25
CA LEU A 950 24.76 7.82 35.33
C LEU A 950 23.31 7.53 34.92
N TYR A 951 22.67 8.41 34.15
CA TYR A 951 21.32 8.18 33.64
C TYR A 951 21.28 7.06 32.60
N ILE A 952 22.27 6.99 31.71
CA ILE A 952 22.45 5.89 30.75
C ILE A 952 22.72 4.58 31.50
N ILE A 953 23.68 4.55 32.43
CA ILE A 953 24.01 3.37 33.23
C ILE A 953 22.79 2.90 34.04
N GLY A 954 22.04 3.81 34.67
CA GLY A 954 20.81 3.48 35.39
C GLY A 954 19.72 2.90 34.48
N GLY A 955 19.57 3.44 33.26
CA GLY A 955 18.69 2.89 32.23
C GLY A 955 19.12 1.49 31.78
N THR A 956 20.41 1.28 31.52
CA THR A 956 20.97 -0.02 31.10
C THR A 956 20.84 -1.06 32.20
N LEU A 957 21.16 -0.73 33.45
CA LEU A 957 20.95 -1.62 34.61
C LEU A 957 19.46 -1.93 34.83
N GLY A 958 18.57 -0.95 34.64
CA GLY A 958 17.11 -1.14 34.71
C GLY A 958 16.52 -2.04 33.61
N VAL A 959 17.27 -2.27 32.53
CA VAL A 959 16.97 -3.27 31.49
C VAL A 959 17.59 -4.62 31.83
N ILE A 960 18.87 -4.65 32.27
CA ILE A 960 19.58 -5.89 32.65
C ILE A 960 18.88 -6.62 33.80
N ASN A 961 18.40 -5.90 34.83
CA ASN A 961 17.67 -6.47 35.96
C ASN A 961 16.30 -7.09 35.60
N ARG A 962 15.89 -7.10 34.32
CA ARG A 962 14.68 -7.78 33.84
C ARG A 962 14.96 -9.14 33.20
N ILE A 963 16.22 -9.57 33.12
CA ILE A 963 16.63 -10.84 32.50
C ILE A 963 17.28 -11.76 33.55
N PRO A 964 16.59 -12.82 34.01
CA PRO A 964 17.16 -13.77 34.96
C PRO A 964 18.45 -14.44 34.44
N LEU A 965 19.29 -14.88 35.39
CA LEU A 965 20.53 -15.68 35.20
C LEU A 965 21.77 -14.98 34.61
N LEU A 966 21.71 -13.72 34.17
CA LEU A 966 22.86 -13.00 33.59
C LEU A 966 23.83 -12.38 34.61
N GLU A 967 23.33 -11.94 35.77
CA GLU A 967 24.10 -11.20 36.79
C GLU A 967 25.29 -11.99 37.41
N PRO A 968 25.15 -13.29 37.77
CA PRO A 968 26.26 -14.04 38.39
C PRO A 968 27.46 -14.21 37.43
N PHE A 969 27.18 -14.42 36.14
CA PHE A 969 28.18 -14.71 35.12
C PHE A 969 29.16 -13.54 34.93
N PHE A 970 28.63 -12.34 34.66
CA PHE A 970 29.47 -11.15 34.45
C PHE A 970 30.21 -10.71 35.72
N THR A 971 29.59 -10.88 36.90
CA THR A 971 30.22 -10.59 38.19
C THR A 971 31.47 -11.46 38.41
N THR A 972 31.41 -12.76 38.10
CA THR A 972 32.58 -13.65 38.19
C THR A 972 33.67 -13.27 37.19
N VAL A 973 33.33 -13.00 35.92
CA VAL A 973 34.32 -12.63 34.87
C VAL A 973 35.05 -11.33 35.21
N GLY A 974 34.32 -10.30 35.68
CA GLY A 974 34.90 -8.99 36.03
C GLY A 974 35.93 -9.05 37.16
N VAL A 975 35.72 -9.89 38.17
CA VAL A 975 36.65 -10.06 39.30
C VAL A 975 37.97 -10.70 38.84
N PHE A 976 37.92 -11.76 38.03
CA PHE A 976 39.13 -12.41 37.52
C PHE A 976 39.95 -11.49 36.60
N TYR A 977 39.31 -10.73 35.71
CA TYR A 977 40.00 -9.79 34.84
C TYR A 977 40.70 -8.66 35.63
N SER A 978 40.03 -8.12 36.66
CA SER A 978 40.56 -7.06 37.52
C SER A 978 41.80 -7.52 38.32
N LEU A 979 41.77 -8.74 38.87
CA LEU A 979 42.89 -9.34 39.58
C LEU A 979 44.08 -9.63 38.65
N TRP A 980 43.83 -10.09 37.43
CA TRP A 980 44.87 -10.28 36.42
C TRP A 980 45.54 -8.96 36.02
N TYR A 981 44.75 -7.91 35.76
CA TYR A 981 45.28 -6.60 35.37
C TYR A 981 46.14 -5.96 36.47
N ALA A 982 45.65 -5.96 37.71
CA ALA A 982 46.39 -5.40 38.85
C ALA A 982 47.72 -6.13 39.12
N ARG A 983 47.73 -7.47 39.00
CA ARG A 983 48.94 -8.28 39.12
C ARG A 983 49.97 -7.98 38.03
N SER A 984 49.51 -7.78 36.79
CA SER A 984 50.39 -7.67 35.62
C SER A 984 50.96 -6.27 35.40
N TYR A 985 50.25 -5.19 35.76
CA TYR A 985 50.61 -3.82 35.37
C TYR A 985 50.82 -2.80 36.50
N LEU A 986 50.42 -3.10 37.75
CA LEU A 986 50.50 -2.13 38.86
C LEU A 986 51.52 -2.48 39.96
N LEU A 987 51.82 -3.76 40.19
CA LEU A 987 52.61 -4.18 41.36
C LEU A 987 54.13 -4.32 41.12
N PHE A 988 54.61 -4.29 39.87
CA PHE A 988 56.03 -4.56 39.53
C PHE A 988 56.64 -3.65 38.44
N ALA A 989 56.17 -2.41 38.28
CA ALA A 989 56.84 -1.40 37.45
C ALA A 989 58.04 -0.78 38.21
N LYS A 990 59.21 -0.65 37.56
CA LYS A 990 60.51 -0.55 38.26
C LYS A 990 61.16 0.83 38.39
N ASP A 991 60.68 1.86 37.68
CA ASP A 991 61.31 3.20 37.61
C ASP A 991 60.35 4.33 37.97
N ARG A 992 59.96 4.41 39.25
CA ARG A 992 58.97 5.39 39.75
C ARG A 992 59.58 6.75 40.09
N ASP A 993 60.84 6.80 40.52
CA ASP A 993 61.44 8.01 41.10
C ASP A 993 61.90 9.04 40.05
N LYS A 994 62.24 8.60 38.83
CA LYS A 994 62.69 9.50 37.76
C LYS A 994 61.63 10.55 37.38
N TRP A 995 60.37 10.15 37.33
CA TRP A 995 59.24 11.04 37.00
C TRP A 995 58.91 12.05 38.12
N LEU A 996 59.37 11.83 39.36
CA LEU A 996 59.08 12.72 40.49
C LEU A 996 60.03 13.92 40.59
N GLN A 997 61.18 13.91 39.92
CA GLN A 997 62.09 15.07 39.92
C GLN A 997 61.65 16.14 38.91
N GLU A 998 61.37 15.78 37.66
CA GLU A 998 61.04 16.73 36.58
C GLU A 998 59.76 17.55 36.89
N ILE A 999 58.75 16.93 37.51
CA ILE A 999 57.47 17.57 37.86
C ILE A 999 57.63 18.68 38.92
N ASN A 1000 58.65 18.60 39.79
CA ASN A 1000 58.85 19.59 40.84
C ASN A 1000 59.57 20.85 40.34
N THR A 1001 60.44 20.75 39.35
CA THR A 1001 61.17 21.90 38.77
C THR A 1001 60.21 22.92 38.14
N TYR A 1002 59.27 22.46 37.31
CA TYR A 1002 58.29 23.33 36.64
C TYR A 1002 57.28 24.01 37.58
N LYS A 1003 57.25 23.63 38.86
CA LYS A 1003 56.26 24.13 39.83
C LYS A 1003 56.67 25.44 40.50
N ALA A 1004 57.94 25.86 40.35
CA ALA A 1004 58.49 27.02 41.05
C ALA A 1004 58.41 28.34 40.23
N GLU A 1005 58.44 28.29 38.90
CA GLU A 1005 58.56 29.49 38.05
C GLU A 1005 57.24 30.25 37.78
N ILE A 1006 56.09 29.65 38.09
CA ILE A 1006 54.79 30.06 37.51
C ILE A 1006 53.93 30.97 38.43
N LEU A 1007 54.26 31.12 39.72
CA LEU A 1007 53.30 31.66 40.72
C LEU A 1007 53.75 32.91 41.51
N GLY A 1008 53.51 34.09 40.93
CA GLY A 1008 53.41 35.38 41.64
C GLY A 1008 53.83 36.59 40.79
N LYS A 1009 53.18 37.78 40.82
CA LYS A 1009 51.98 38.26 41.56
C LYS A 1009 51.22 39.36 40.75
N THR A 1010 50.03 39.73 41.23
CA THR A 1010 49.10 40.84 40.84
C THR A 1010 49.69 42.28 40.99
N ALA A 1011 49.15 43.41 40.47
CA ALA A 1011 48.14 43.79 39.45
C ALA A 1011 48.31 45.34 39.11
N GLU A 1012 47.38 46.30 38.83
CA GLU A 1012 45.88 46.44 38.87
C GLU A 1012 45.38 47.79 38.21
N ILE A 1013 44.26 47.81 37.43
CA ILE A 1013 43.45 48.97 36.88
C ILE A 1013 44.16 50.08 36.02
N ILE A 1014 43.63 51.23 35.49
CA ILE A 1014 42.42 52.11 35.67
C ILE A 1014 41.61 52.35 34.33
N GLU A 1015 41.45 53.57 33.76
CA GLU A 1015 40.35 53.95 32.81
C GLU A 1015 40.64 55.01 31.69
N GLN A 1016 39.83 54.94 30.60
CA GLN A 1016 39.32 55.94 29.60
C GLN A 1016 39.86 57.39 29.43
N LYS A 1017 40.01 57.84 28.15
CA LYS A 1017 39.15 58.91 27.51
C LYS A 1017 39.31 59.09 25.97
N LEU A 1018 38.69 60.11 25.36
CA LEU A 1018 38.18 60.17 23.97
C LEU A 1018 38.89 61.14 22.97
N LEU A 1019 38.84 60.80 21.67
CA LEU A 1019 38.71 61.65 20.44
C LEU A 1019 39.85 62.63 20.03
N PRO A 1020 39.90 63.17 18.77
CA PRO A 1020 39.23 62.80 17.49
C PRO A 1020 40.15 62.72 16.23
N GLU A 1021 39.54 62.29 15.10
CA GLU A 1021 39.75 62.62 13.66
C GLU A 1021 41.06 63.21 13.09
N ALA A 1022 41.54 62.62 11.98
CA ALA A 1022 41.88 63.33 10.72
C ALA A 1022 42.01 62.38 9.49
N SER A 1023 41.89 62.95 8.29
CA SER A 1023 41.84 62.33 6.93
C SER A 1023 43.16 61.80 6.34
N GLU A 1024 43.08 60.89 5.37
CA GLU A 1024 44.07 60.73 4.27
C GLU A 1024 43.39 60.51 2.89
N PRO A 1025 44.11 60.73 1.74
CA PRO A 1025 43.47 61.01 0.44
C PRO A 1025 43.58 59.92 -0.65
N GLN A 1026 42.61 59.99 -1.58
CA GLN A 1026 42.58 59.67 -3.02
C GLN A 1026 43.44 58.55 -3.67
N ALA A 1027 42.81 57.86 -4.63
CA ALA A 1027 43.35 56.71 -5.35
C ALA A 1027 44.25 57.06 -6.55
N ILE A 1028 45.02 56.05 -6.99
CA ILE A 1028 45.70 56.01 -8.30
C ILE A 1028 45.13 54.82 -9.08
N THR A 1029 44.73 55.04 -10.32
CA THR A 1029 44.30 54.00 -11.27
C THR A 1029 45.47 53.50 -12.10
N LEU A 1030 45.49 52.20 -12.41
CA LEU A 1030 46.33 51.60 -13.45
C LEU A 1030 45.43 50.96 -14.52
N GLU A 1031 45.82 51.10 -15.78
CA GLU A 1031 45.09 50.60 -16.94
C GLU A 1031 45.32 49.10 -17.15
N VAL A 1032 44.37 48.43 -17.80
CA VAL A 1032 44.41 46.98 -18.04
C VAL A 1032 44.64 46.73 -19.53
N GLU A 1033 45.83 46.26 -19.89
CA GLU A 1033 46.08 45.74 -21.24
C GLU A 1033 45.40 44.36 -21.44
N THR A 1034 44.92 44.11 -22.65
CA THR A 1034 44.13 42.93 -23.00
C THR A 1034 45.02 41.77 -23.47
N ILE A 1035 44.94 40.64 -22.78
CA ILE A 1035 45.63 39.40 -23.18
C ILE A 1035 44.93 38.79 -24.41
N PRO A 1036 45.66 38.29 -25.44
CA PRO A 1036 45.05 37.70 -26.64
C PRO A 1036 44.21 36.45 -26.38
N GLN A 1037 43.10 36.32 -27.10
CA GLN A 1037 42.31 35.08 -27.18
C GLN A 1037 43.04 34.07 -28.09
N GLY A 1038 43.59 32.98 -27.54
CA GLY A 1038 44.34 32.02 -28.36
C GLY A 1038 44.83 30.72 -27.69
N ALA A 1039 44.51 30.46 -26.42
CA ALA A 1039 44.87 29.21 -25.73
C ALA A 1039 43.62 28.37 -25.42
N GLY A 1040 43.69 27.07 -25.69
CA GLY A 1040 42.56 26.16 -25.46
C GLY A 1040 42.25 25.97 -23.99
N ILE A 1041 41.10 26.47 -23.53
CA ILE A 1041 40.62 26.24 -22.16
C ILE A 1041 40.41 24.73 -21.96
N ILE A 1042 41.10 24.15 -20.98
CA ILE A 1042 41.02 22.72 -20.67
C ILE A 1042 39.58 22.39 -20.24
N LYS A 1043 38.83 21.68 -21.10
CA LYS A 1043 37.43 21.25 -20.87
C LYS A 1043 37.29 20.16 -19.79
N GLY A 1044 38.21 20.10 -18.83
CA GLY A 1044 38.54 18.94 -17.98
C GLY A 1044 37.51 18.52 -16.93
N VAL A 1045 36.25 18.33 -17.32
CA VAL A 1045 35.19 17.78 -16.47
C VAL A 1045 35.30 16.25 -16.40
N ASP A 1046 35.63 15.61 -17.52
CA ASP A 1046 35.58 14.15 -17.69
C ASP A 1046 36.86 13.43 -17.20
N GLU A 1047 37.81 14.13 -16.55
CA GLU A 1047 39.12 13.57 -16.18
C GLU A 1047 39.02 12.43 -15.15
N LEU A 1048 39.90 11.42 -15.24
CA LEU A 1048 39.87 10.24 -14.37
C LEU A 1048 39.99 10.56 -12.87
N ARG A 1049 40.76 11.58 -12.48
CA ARG A 1049 40.85 12.01 -11.07
C ARG A 1049 39.50 12.47 -10.51
N TYR A 1050 38.65 13.08 -11.35
CA TYR A 1050 37.29 13.46 -10.96
C TYR A 1050 36.36 12.25 -10.91
N LEU A 1051 36.46 11.34 -11.88
CA LEU A 1051 35.72 10.08 -11.87
C LEU A 1051 35.98 9.25 -10.60
N PHE A 1052 37.25 9.10 -10.20
CA PHE A 1052 37.64 8.33 -9.02
C PHE A 1052 37.63 9.13 -7.70
N ILE A 1053 37.44 10.46 -7.77
CA ILE A 1053 37.52 11.39 -6.63
C ILE A 1053 38.87 11.24 -5.89
N SER A 1054 39.94 11.17 -6.66
CA SER A 1054 41.34 11.21 -6.23
C SER A 1054 41.96 12.56 -6.58
N SER A 1055 43.17 12.85 -6.06
CA SER A 1055 43.90 14.05 -6.52
C SER A 1055 44.65 13.80 -7.83
N GLN A 1056 45.12 12.57 -8.03
CA GLN A 1056 46.00 12.14 -9.12
C GLN A 1056 45.59 10.75 -9.62
N VAL A 1057 45.85 10.51 -10.91
CA VAL A 1057 45.75 9.21 -11.58
C VAL A 1057 46.94 9.07 -12.50
N GLU A 1058 47.62 7.94 -12.44
CA GLU A 1058 48.78 7.58 -13.26
C GLU A 1058 48.42 6.31 -14.03
N LEU A 1059 48.48 6.38 -15.36
CA LEU A 1059 48.25 5.22 -16.22
C LEU A 1059 49.58 4.48 -16.42
N LEU A 1060 49.56 3.17 -16.18
CA LEU A 1060 50.74 2.32 -16.22
C LEU A 1060 50.76 1.51 -17.52
N ASP A 1061 51.93 1.47 -18.16
CA ASP A 1061 52.15 0.63 -19.35
C ASP A 1061 52.24 -0.87 -19.04
N SER A 1062 52.61 -1.21 -17.80
CA SER A 1062 52.89 -2.56 -17.32
C SER A 1062 52.35 -2.73 -15.88
N PRO A 1063 51.83 -3.92 -15.51
CA PRO A 1063 51.38 -4.17 -14.15
C PRO A 1063 52.54 -4.39 -13.17
N ALA A 1064 53.79 -4.49 -13.64
CA ALA A 1064 54.97 -4.69 -12.80
C ALA A 1064 55.19 -3.56 -11.78
N THR A 1065 54.80 -2.32 -12.10
CA THR A 1065 54.84 -1.17 -11.17
C THR A 1065 53.88 -1.33 -9.98
N LEU A 1066 52.95 -2.30 -10.03
CA LEU A 1066 52.09 -2.67 -8.92
C LEU A 1066 52.72 -3.75 -8.01
N GLU A 1067 53.89 -4.30 -8.34
CA GLU A 1067 54.58 -5.26 -7.48
C GLU A 1067 55.17 -4.56 -6.24
N GLY A 1068 55.05 -5.19 -5.07
CA GLY A 1068 55.44 -4.59 -3.79
C GLY A 1068 54.46 -3.58 -3.17
N LEU A 1069 53.45 -3.08 -3.89
CA LEU A 1069 52.44 -2.18 -3.30
C LEU A 1069 51.54 -2.90 -2.29
N GLN A 1070 51.30 -2.27 -1.12
CA GLN A 1070 50.41 -2.78 -0.06
C GLN A 1070 48.94 -2.85 -0.51
N TYR A 1071 48.43 -1.78 -1.10
CA TYR A 1071 47.03 -1.68 -1.52
C TYR A 1071 46.93 -1.82 -3.03
N LYS A 1072 46.56 -3.02 -3.47
CA LYS A 1072 46.37 -3.31 -4.88
C LYS A 1072 45.33 -4.38 -5.17
N LEU A 1073 44.76 -4.29 -6.36
CA LEU A 1073 44.02 -5.35 -7.03
C LEU A 1073 44.77 -5.65 -8.34
N GLN A 1074 45.06 -6.91 -8.63
CA GLN A 1074 45.75 -7.30 -9.86
C GLN A 1074 45.11 -8.54 -10.45
N THR A 1075 44.72 -8.45 -11.72
CA THR A 1075 44.07 -9.49 -12.52
C THR A 1075 44.69 -9.52 -13.90
N GLU A 1076 44.36 -10.52 -14.73
CA GLU A 1076 44.82 -10.61 -16.13
C GLU A 1076 44.45 -9.39 -16.98
N LYS A 1077 43.39 -8.64 -16.61
CA LYS A 1077 42.81 -7.57 -17.44
C LYS A 1077 42.95 -6.17 -16.84
N LEU A 1078 43.06 -6.07 -15.52
CA LEU A 1078 43.04 -4.83 -14.75
C LEU A 1078 44.02 -4.93 -13.57
N GLY A 1079 44.84 -3.90 -13.40
CA GLY A 1079 45.64 -3.65 -12.21
C GLY A 1079 45.34 -2.28 -11.63
N VAL A 1080 45.10 -2.21 -10.32
CA VAL A 1080 44.88 -0.98 -9.55
C VAL A 1080 45.84 -0.98 -8.37
N GLY A 1081 46.55 0.12 -8.15
CA GLY A 1081 47.32 0.40 -6.93
C GLY A 1081 46.86 1.72 -6.30
N ILE A 1082 46.88 1.81 -4.97
CA ILE A 1082 46.58 3.04 -4.24
C ILE A 1082 47.79 3.43 -3.39
N VAL A 1083 48.32 4.63 -3.67
CA VAL A 1083 49.39 5.28 -2.90
C VAL A 1083 48.94 6.66 -2.45
N LYS A 1084 49.73 7.33 -1.60
CA LYS A 1084 49.45 8.74 -1.24
C LYS A 1084 49.68 9.67 -2.43
N ALA A 1085 48.89 10.73 -2.51
CA ALA A 1085 49.05 11.77 -3.52
C ALA A 1085 50.29 12.63 -3.27
N ASP A 1086 50.97 12.98 -4.37
CA ASP A 1086 52.20 13.75 -4.37
C ASP A 1086 51.94 15.25 -4.12
N GLY A 1087 52.81 15.91 -3.34
CA GLY A 1087 52.75 17.34 -3.04
C GLY A 1087 52.00 17.68 -1.74
N HIS A 1088 51.32 18.84 -1.73
CA HIS A 1088 50.64 19.37 -0.55
C HIS A 1088 49.15 19.60 -0.79
N LYS A 1089 48.37 19.54 0.28
CA LYS A 1089 46.92 19.78 0.27
C LYS A 1089 46.61 21.25 -0.03
N CYS A 1090 45.73 21.50 -0.99
CA CYS A 1090 45.13 22.81 -1.23
C CYS A 1090 44.01 23.08 -0.22
N ASP A 1091 44.03 24.20 0.49
CA ASP A 1091 43.05 24.47 1.56
C ASP A 1091 41.62 24.74 1.04
N ARG A 1092 41.47 25.21 -0.20
CA ARG A 1092 40.15 25.48 -0.83
C ARG A 1092 39.46 24.24 -1.43
N CYS A 1093 40.17 23.37 -2.15
CA CYS A 1093 39.58 22.19 -2.82
C CYS A 1093 39.99 20.83 -2.22
N TRP A 1094 40.87 20.82 -1.22
CA TRP A 1094 41.37 19.64 -0.50
C TRP A 1094 42.06 18.55 -1.33
N ASN A 1095 42.21 18.77 -2.64
CA ASN A 1095 43.08 17.99 -3.50
C ASN A 1095 44.55 18.29 -3.13
N TYR A 1096 45.42 17.30 -3.36
CA TYR A 1096 46.86 17.40 -3.23
C TYR A 1096 47.47 17.77 -4.58
N SER A 1097 48.44 18.69 -4.58
CA SER A 1097 49.19 19.09 -5.78
C SER A 1097 50.61 19.51 -5.42
N ILE A 1098 51.54 19.20 -6.32
CA ILE A 1098 52.94 19.65 -6.29
C ILE A 1098 53.10 21.15 -6.60
N ASN A 1099 52.00 21.84 -6.96
CA ASN A 1099 51.99 23.29 -7.22
C ASN A 1099 51.51 24.13 -6.02
N VAL A 1100 50.98 23.50 -4.97
CA VAL A 1100 50.69 24.21 -3.71
C VAL A 1100 52.01 24.70 -3.13
N GLY A 1101 52.09 26.01 -2.83
CA GLY A 1101 53.32 26.71 -2.48
C GLY A 1101 54.01 27.46 -3.63
N LYS A 1102 53.65 27.21 -4.91
CA LYS A 1102 54.23 27.94 -6.07
C LYS A 1102 53.66 29.36 -6.25
N SER A 1103 52.53 29.71 -5.61
CA SER A 1103 51.91 31.04 -5.72
C SER A 1103 52.38 32.00 -4.63
N LEU A 1104 52.77 33.22 -5.02
CA LEU A 1104 53.14 34.30 -4.10
C LEU A 1104 51.93 35.00 -3.46
N SER A 1105 50.75 34.99 -4.09
CA SER A 1105 49.55 35.64 -3.56
C SER A 1105 48.79 34.76 -2.56
N ASP A 1106 48.69 33.47 -2.87
CA ASP A 1106 47.86 32.50 -2.16
C ASP A 1106 48.60 31.14 -2.08
N PRO A 1107 49.70 31.03 -1.30
CA PRO A 1107 50.57 29.85 -1.30
C PRO A 1107 49.90 28.56 -0.83
N LEU A 1108 48.73 28.64 -0.17
CA LEU A 1108 47.95 27.49 0.30
C LEU A 1108 46.99 26.92 -0.78
N LEU A 1109 47.04 27.44 -2.01
CA LEU A 1109 46.17 27.07 -3.12
C LEU A 1109 46.91 26.33 -4.25
N CYS A 1110 46.21 25.43 -4.92
CA CYS A 1110 46.69 24.75 -6.13
C CYS A 1110 46.42 25.56 -7.41
N GLU A 1111 47.02 25.10 -8.50
CA GLU A 1111 46.92 25.66 -9.86
C GLU A 1111 45.48 25.86 -10.38
N ARG A 1112 44.50 25.11 -9.87
CA ARG A 1112 43.07 25.26 -10.23
C ARG A 1112 42.33 26.27 -9.36
N CYS A 1113 42.69 26.40 -8.09
CA CYS A 1113 41.97 27.28 -7.16
C CYS A 1113 42.28 28.76 -7.36
N ILE A 1114 43.50 29.09 -7.78
CA ILE A 1114 43.93 30.47 -8.06
C ILE A 1114 43.13 31.08 -9.22
N PRO A 1115 43.04 30.48 -10.43
CA PRO A 1115 42.20 31.00 -11.50
C PRO A 1115 40.69 30.94 -11.17
N ALA A 1116 40.21 29.98 -10.38
CA ALA A 1116 38.82 29.95 -9.95
C ALA A 1116 38.43 31.18 -9.12
N LEU A 1117 39.32 31.65 -8.24
CA LEU A 1117 39.13 32.91 -7.50
C LEU A 1117 39.20 34.17 -8.40
N GLN A 1118 39.73 34.05 -9.62
CA GLN A 1118 39.79 35.10 -10.63
C GLN A 1118 38.66 35.02 -11.68
N GLY A 1119 37.71 34.08 -11.56
CA GLY A 1119 36.65 33.88 -12.55
C GLY A 1119 37.08 33.11 -13.81
N LYS A 1120 38.17 32.32 -13.75
CA LYS A 1120 38.84 31.72 -14.92
C LYS A 1120 38.89 30.17 -14.94
N PHE A 1121 38.17 29.50 -14.03
CA PHE A 1121 38.14 28.02 -13.90
C PHE A 1121 36.83 27.55 -13.27
#